data_AF-A0A415DER5-F1
#
_entry.id   AF-A0A415DER5-F1
#
_cell.length_a   1.000
_cell.length_b   1.000
_cell.length_c   1.000
_cell.angle_alpha   90.00
_cell.angle_beta   90.00
_cell.angle_gamma   90.00
#
_symmetry.space_group_name_H-M   'P 1'
#
loop_
_entity.id
_entity.type
_entity.pdbx_description
1 polymer ?
#
loop_
_entity_poly.entity_id
_entity_poly.type
_entity_poly.pdbx_seq_one_letter_code
_entity_poly.pdbx_strand_id
1 'polypeptide(L)'
;MINPLNETVFEEHIAEYLVNSDLYNQRKSTQFDIERLCDPEMVEQFLRQQPLVWSKLAKLFPGKEVSTVIREYNKRIDRGESILQVIRKGFTVSGAKIKFAQFKPVLEGEGTDNYRLYRANRFSVVRQMRYSNGEDRGNELDLCILLNGIPLITMELKNEGSGQNYMNGIDQYKNHRDPQNRMLRNCLVHFVMDNQYVFMTTKLAGEQTTFLPFNREAVNPPIDGEYPTAYMWQQILQADSLLDLLENFIKRYEEVYEDKERNIQCKRMVTIFPRFHQLRAVRKLRRYVSEEGPGNNYLIQHSAGSGKTKTMAWLAHQLANMTNADGSAIFDSIIMVTDRIVLNRNMAEDVINFETTAGTVKDIRKGSRKLADALNGENRIIISTVQKFAFALDYLKHEHSKTYAVIVDEAHTAIGSEAAKDLVNALSTDEDFKKNVDYDPEEYDSPLDALMAQMQNSRKMMKHISYFAFTATPKDKTFVLYGKDGKEPQDLYSMKQAIDEKFILDVTQNYVSYKTMFELIEKNPTEDEQQLFEKKKALRVISEFLGRDKYIKLRKASMIVDQFMKFTINKINHQAKAMVVCDSRQAAADYKQIIDRIIREEYNGAIKTLVAFSGEVIDSNGRKCTEANMNDGNVTDNDIAEKFEEDDYKILIVAEKFQTGFDQKLLHTMFVDRSLGGIQCIQTLSRLNRTYWPYKEDTLVIDFRNDAETVRKSFQKYYTTTILTGEMDPQRVYVLKEDVEHWNLFNEVEVNNVCEKLLDKEAVAGVPSLLNKIVNERVKPLSEEDQDKYRKLVNRFVRQYGFLAQLMNFTDPELEKFYVFCKVFYKFLPYTKETLPMELLNLIDLDKLRVQLSFEGALKLEDKPEELKATRIGEVGTKTEDEKKSVAELLDMVNSPFAGILNENDKIIKQLWEDLLKDPEVLDAFRAGNSYDVLMNIIKEKFDDAIVDQIDKYLNFKELLDKEKSFSFTLINKFVQAVARQTAAASSLVYDEAELKEKIINAMQDEFTVVCKNMRPLSEIVDNLFFILTTTSIPKLDGIDTLLKEALNNIYANPNITPIVKQAFFYSLVQKYEAFLKKIYYLIHDEELEGQDGKDATLANAIHAFKCLWNLKHAKDEDGQKFASYLQKLRDWRNDEAHNAPNSTEDEINLAIKVVMAMYLYATAYSITDLE
;
A
#
# COMPACT_ATOMS: atom_id res chain seq x y z
N MET A 1 -36.68 -12.14 -50.76
CA MET A 1 -35.45 -12.93 -50.53
C MET A 1 -35.46 -13.32 -49.06
N ILE A 2 -35.38 -14.61 -48.74
CA ILE A 2 -35.19 -15.08 -47.35
C ILE A 2 -33.83 -14.53 -46.91
N ASN A 3 -33.76 -13.77 -45.81
CA ASN A 3 -32.49 -13.31 -45.27
C ASN A 3 -31.72 -14.55 -44.79
N PRO A 4 -30.62 -14.96 -45.45
CA PRO A 4 -29.88 -16.16 -45.07
C PRO A 4 -29.10 -15.98 -43.76
N LEU A 5 -28.98 -14.75 -43.28
CA LEU A 5 -28.33 -14.40 -42.02
C LEU A 5 -29.38 -14.28 -40.92
N ASN A 6 -29.91 -15.42 -40.46
CA ASN A 6 -30.88 -15.50 -39.36
C ASN A 6 -30.46 -16.53 -38.31
N GLU A 7 -31.13 -16.50 -37.16
CA GLU A 7 -30.85 -17.36 -36.01
C GLU A 7 -31.07 -18.84 -36.31
N THR A 8 -32.08 -19.18 -37.11
CA THR A 8 -32.40 -20.57 -37.46
C THR A 8 -31.27 -21.24 -38.24
N VAL A 9 -30.68 -20.54 -39.20
CA VAL A 9 -29.52 -21.05 -39.97
C VAL A 9 -28.31 -21.23 -39.06
N PHE A 10 -28.09 -20.30 -38.14
CA PHE A 10 -26.99 -20.40 -37.17
C PHE A 10 -27.17 -21.58 -36.21
N GLU A 11 -28.39 -21.77 -35.69
CA GLU A 11 -28.78 -22.90 -34.86
C GLU A 11 -28.61 -24.25 -35.60
N GLU A 12 -29.03 -24.30 -36.86
CA GLU A 12 -28.92 -25.49 -37.73
C GLU A 12 -27.47 -25.88 -37.96
N HIS A 13 -26.62 -24.91 -38.29
CA HIS A 13 -25.19 -25.13 -38.50
C HIS A 13 -24.52 -25.77 -37.27
N ILE A 14 -24.79 -25.23 -36.08
CA ILE A 14 -24.25 -25.76 -34.81
C ILE A 14 -24.77 -27.18 -34.55
N ALA A 15 -26.08 -27.38 -34.70
CA ALA A 15 -26.70 -28.67 -34.45
C ALA A 15 -26.19 -29.75 -35.41
N GLU A 16 -26.07 -29.44 -36.71
CA GLU A 16 -25.54 -30.36 -37.71
C GLU A 16 -24.08 -30.74 -37.42
N TYR A 17 -23.24 -29.77 -37.07
CA TYR A 17 -21.84 -30.06 -36.70
C TYR A 17 -21.74 -31.03 -35.52
N LEU A 18 -22.51 -30.75 -34.46
CA LEU A 18 -22.49 -31.57 -33.25
C LEU A 18 -23.07 -32.97 -33.50
N VAL A 19 -24.18 -33.08 -34.23
CA VAL A 19 -24.81 -34.39 -34.54
C VAL A 19 -23.89 -35.27 -35.38
N ASN A 20 -23.05 -34.67 -36.23
CA ASN A 20 -22.04 -35.38 -37.01
C ASN A 20 -20.77 -35.73 -36.19
N SER A 21 -20.64 -35.23 -34.96
CA SER A 21 -19.53 -35.54 -34.06
C SER A 21 -19.74 -36.88 -33.35
N ASP A 22 -18.64 -37.49 -32.95
CA ASP A 22 -18.62 -38.74 -32.18
C ASP A 22 -19.41 -38.59 -30.86
N LEU A 23 -20.18 -39.63 -30.51
CA LEU A 23 -21.02 -39.73 -29.29
C LEU A 23 -22.23 -38.79 -29.24
N TYR A 24 -22.48 -37.98 -30.27
CA TYR A 24 -23.65 -37.11 -30.35
C TYR A 24 -24.82 -37.74 -31.12
N ASN A 25 -26.03 -37.29 -30.79
CA ASN A 25 -27.22 -37.53 -31.59
C ASN A 25 -28.14 -36.29 -31.58
N GLN A 26 -29.18 -36.32 -32.41
CA GLN A 26 -30.23 -35.30 -32.40
C GLN A 26 -31.47 -35.84 -31.68
N ARG A 27 -32.04 -35.04 -30.78
CA ARG A 27 -33.30 -35.35 -30.10
C ARG A 27 -34.29 -34.21 -30.27
N LYS A 28 -35.59 -34.54 -30.22
CA LYS A 28 -36.68 -33.56 -30.28
C LYS A 28 -37.07 -33.13 -28.87
N SER A 29 -37.48 -31.88 -28.74
CA SER A 29 -38.03 -31.29 -27.51
C SER A 29 -39.14 -32.15 -26.88
N THR A 30 -39.99 -32.78 -27.69
CA THR A 30 -41.09 -33.67 -27.24
C THR A 30 -40.63 -34.98 -26.58
N GLN A 31 -39.36 -35.36 -26.74
CA GLN A 31 -38.80 -36.58 -26.14
C GLN A 31 -38.26 -36.33 -24.73
N PHE A 32 -38.09 -35.06 -24.35
CA PHE A 32 -37.74 -34.68 -23.00
C PHE A 32 -38.99 -34.56 -22.13
N ASP A 33 -38.97 -35.22 -20.97
CA ASP A 33 -40.05 -35.13 -20.00
C ASP A 33 -39.72 -34.03 -18.97
N ILE A 34 -40.44 -32.90 -19.08
CA ILE A 34 -40.25 -31.71 -18.24
C ILE A 34 -40.45 -32.02 -16.75
N GLU A 35 -41.44 -32.85 -16.41
CA GLU A 35 -41.72 -33.21 -15.02
C GLU A 35 -40.65 -34.12 -14.44
N ARG A 36 -40.14 -35.06 -15.24
CA ARG A 36 -39.08 -36.00 -14.84
C ARG A 36 -37.68 -35.43 -14.99
N LEU A 37 -37.53 -34.25 -15.57
CA LEU A 37 -36.27 -33.55 -15.83
C LEU A 37 -35.22 -34.42 -16.54
N CYS A 38 -35.68 -35.26 -17.47
CA CYS A 38 -34.80 -36.08 -18.29
C CYS A 38 -35.52 -36.60 -19.54
N ASP A 39 -34.75 -37.08 -20.51
CA ASP A 39 -35.21 -37.96 -21.58
C ASP A 39 -35.16 -39.42 -21.09
N PRO A 40 -36.31 -40.07 -20.79
CA PRO A 40 -36.34 -41.39 -20.18
C PRO A 40 -35.73 -42.49 -21.07
N GLU A 41 -35.84 -42.35 -22.39
CA GLU A 41 -35.33 -43.33 -23.35
C GLU A 41 -33.81 -43.35 -23.31
N MET A 42 -33.18 -42.17 -23.27
CA MET A 42 -31.72 -42.07 -23.16
C MET A 42 -31.19 -42.60 -21.83
N VAL A 43 -31.89 -42.31 -20.73
CA VAL A 43 -31.55 -42.84 -19.41
C VAL A 43 -31.58 -44.38 -19.45
N GLU A 44 -32.63 -44.97 -20.03
CA GLU A 44 -32.72 -46.42 -20.21
C GLU A 44 -31.57 -46.97 -21.05
N GLN A 45 -31.28 -46.35 -22.20
CA GLN A 45 -30.21 -46.77 -23.09
C GLN A 45 -28.88 -46.86 -22.34
N PHE A 46 -28.52 -45.85 -21.55
CA PHE A 46 -27.27 -45.86 -20.78
C PHE A 46 -27.30 -46.84 -19.60
N LEU A 47 -28.44 -47.02 -18.93
CA LEU A 47 -28.59 -48.00 -17.85
C LEU A 47 -28.40 -49.44 -18.34
N ARG A 48 -28.89 -49.77 -19.55
CA ARG A 48 -28.71 -51.08 -20.17
C ARG A 48 -27.25 -51.40 -20.48
N GLN A 49 -26.41 -50.37 -20.63
CA GLN A 49 -24.96 -50.53 -20.86
C GLN A 49 -24.20 -50.92 -19.58
N GLN A 50 -24.90 -51.01 -18.45
CA GLN A 50 -24.41 -51.50 -17.15
C GLN A 50 -25.10 -52.85 -16.80
N PRO A 51 -24.68 -54.00 -17.38
CA PRO A 51 -25.46 -55.25 -17.33
C PRO A 51 -25.74 -55.77 -15.92
N LEU A 52 -24.76 -55.66 -15.02
CA LEU A 52 -24.90 -56.08 -13.62
C LEU A 52 -25.91 -55.21 -12.87
N VAL A 53 -25.94 -53.92 -13.14
CA VAL A 53 -26.88 -52.96 -12.54
C VAL A 53 -28.28 -53.21 -13.11
N TRP A 54 -28.38 -53.36 -14.43
CA TRP A 54 -29.63 -53.64 -15.12
C TRP A 54 -30.29 -54.94 -14.64
N SER A 55 -29.52 -56.02 -14.54
CA SER A 55 -30.02 -57.32 -14.04
C SER A 55 -30.57 -57.22 -12.60
N LYS A 56 -29.88 -56.49 -11.72
CA LYS A 56 -30.36 -56.23 -10.34
C LYS A 56 -31.67 -55.43 -10.34
N LEU A 57 -31.74 -54.37 -11.14
CA LEU A 57 -32.94 -53.54 -11.23
C LEU A 57 -34.13 -54.32 -11.79
N ALA A 58 -33.93 -55.09 -12.87
CA ALA A 58 -34.97 -55.93 -13.48
C ALA A 58 -35.50 -57.00 -12.52
N LYS A 59 -34.62 -57.56 -11.66
CA LYS A 59 -35.03 -58.51 -10.62
C LYS A 59 -35.86 -57.87 -9.50
N LEU A 60 -35.50 -56.64 -9.10
CA LEU A 60 -36.14 -55.94 -7.98
C LEU A 60 -37.40 -55.17 -8.38
N PHE A 61 -37.44 -54.66 -9.62
CA PHE A 61 -38.47 -53.75 -10.12
C PHE A 61 -38.89 -54.10 -11.56
N PRO A 62 -39.45 -55.30 -11.82
CA PRO A 62 -39.77 -55.74 -13.17
C PRO A 62 -40.75 -54.78 -13.85
N GLY A 63 -40.36 -54.25 -15.02
CA GLY A 63 -41.14 -53.29 -15.82
C GLY A 63 -41.23 -51.87 -15.24
N LYS A 64 -40.52 -51.59 -14.14
CA LYS A 64 -40.47 -50.29 -13.46
C LYS A 64 -39.04 -49.84 -13.17
N GLU A 65 -38.05 -50.44 -13.81
CA GLU A 65 -36.61 -50.24 -13.60
C GLU A 65 -36.25 -48.76 -13.79
N VAL A 66 -36.48 -48.24 -14.99
CA VAL A 66 -36.14 -46.86 -15.40
C VAL A 66 -36.95 -45.84 -14.59
N SER A 67 -38.27 -46.06 -14.45
CA SER A 67 -39.15 -45.16 -13.70
C SER A 67 -38.73 -45.02 -12.23
N THR A 68 -38.19 -46.09 -11.62
CA THR A 68 -37.70 -46.07 -10.25
C THR A 68 -36.39 -45.29 -10.14
N VAL A 69 -35.46 -45.48 -11.08
CA VAL A 69 -34.21 -44.71 -11.14
C VAL A 69 -34.49 -43.21 -11.32
N ILE A 70 -35.38 -42.86 -12.25
CA ILE A 70 -35.78 -41.48 -12.50
C ILE A 70 -36.47 -40.87 -11.27
N ARG A 71 -37.34 -41.60 -10.59
CA ARG A 71 -37.97 -41.11 -9.34
C ARG A 71 -36.93 -40.81 -8.27
N GLU A 72 -35.97 -41.70 -8.06
CA GLU A 72 -34.90 -41.50 -7.07
C GLU A 72 -33.89 -40.42 -7.49
N TYR A 73 -33.68 -40.21 -8.80
CA TYR A 73 -32.95 -39.06 -9.33
C TYR A 73 -33.67 -37.75 -8.99
N ASN A 74 -34.96 -37.65 -9.32
CA ASN A 74 -35.76 -36.44 -9.07
C ASN A 74 -35.81 -36.09 -7.57
N LYS A 75 -36.02 -37.08 -6.68
CA LYS A 75 -35.98 -36.86 -5.23
C LYS A 75 -34.68 -36.23 -4.73
N ARG A 76 -33.53 -36.57 -5.34
CA ARG A 76 -32.22 -36.02 -4.97
C ARG A 76 -32.09 -34.57 -5.44
N ILE A 77 -32.46 -34.31 -6.68
CA ILE A 77 -32.48 -32.95 -7.25
C ILE A 77 -33.41 -32.04 -6.43
N ASP A 78 -34.59 -32.55 -6.02
CA ASP A 78 -35.55 -31.79 -5.21
C ASP A 78 -35.05 -31.52 -3.78
N ARG A 79 -34.15 -32.36 -3.25
CA ARG A 79 -33.42 -32.13 -1.99
C ARG A 79 -32.26 -31.14 -2.12
N GLY A 80 -31.97 -30.67 -3.33
CA GLY A 80 -30.90 -29.71 -3.62
C GLY A 80 -29.56 -30.34 -4.02
N GLU A 81 -29.49 -31.66 -4.23
CA GLU A 81 -28.29 -32.31 -4.78
C GLU A 81 -28.00 -31.81 -6.20
N SER A 82 -26.73 -31.64 -6.53
CA SER A 82 -26.31 -31.12 -7.85
C SER A 82 -26.40 -32.19 -8.94
N ILE A 83 -26.86 -31.81 -10.14
CA ILE A 83 -26.70 -32.64 -11.35
C ILE A 83 -25.24 -33.07 -11.54
N LEU A 84 -24.29 -32.17 -11.34
CA LEU A 84 -22.85 -32.46 -11.39
C LEU A 84 -22.43 -33.61 -10.45
N GLN A 85 -22.97 -33.66 -9.22
CA GLN A 85 -22.63 -34.71 -8.25
C GLN A 85 -23.25 -36.05 -8.67
N VAL A 86 -24.49 -36.03 -9.16
CA VAL A 86 -25.16 -37.22 -9.70
C VAL A 86 -24.39 -37.80 -10.87
N ILE A 87 -23.91 -36.96 -11.80
CA ILE A 87 -23.12 -37.39 -12.96
C ILE A 87 -21.77 -37.96 -12.51
N ARG A 88 -21.07 -37.28 -11.58
CA ARG A 88 -19.74 -37.71 -11.12
C ARG A 88 -19.75 -38.99 -10.31
N LYS A 89 -20.63 -39.07 -9.30
CA LYS A 89 -20.60 -40.14 -8.29
C LYS A 89 -21.66 -41.21 -8.56
N GLY A 90 -22.70 -40.89 -9.32
CA GLY A 90 -23.88 -41.71 -9.40
C GLY A 90 -24.56 -41.85 -8.05
N PHE A 91 -25.42 -42.84 -7.92
CA PHE A 91 -26.03 -43.18 -6.63
C PHE A 91 -26.53 -44.62 -6.57
N THR A 92 -26.82 -45.09 -5.36
CA THR A 92 -27.33 -46.44 -5.14
C THR A 92 -28.86 -46.46 -5.08
N VAL A 93 -29.46 -47.42 -5.77
CA VAL A 93 -30.88 -47.77 -5.68
C VAL A 93 -30.99 -49.24 -5.30
N SER A 94 -31.50 -49.53 -4.10
CA SER A 94 -31.71 -50.90 -3.61
C SER A 94 -30.50 -51.83 -3.77
N GLY A 95 -29.30 -51.34 -3.46
CA GLY A 95 -28.03 -52.09 -3.57
C GLY A 95 -27.41 -52.14 -4.98
N ALA A 96 -28.03 -51.53 -5.99
CA ALA A 96 -27.45 -51.32 -7.31
C ALA A 96 -26.82 -49.92 -7.39
N LYS A 97 -25.50 -49.83 -7.54
CA LYS A 97 -24.78 -48.57 -7.73
C LYS A 97 -24.85 -48.15 -9.20
N ILE A 98 -25.61 -47.09 -9.47
CA ILE A 98 -25.91 -46.61 -10.82
C ILE A 98 -24.95 -45.48 -11.16
N LYS A 99 -24.32 -45.55 -12.34
CA LYS A 99 -23.62 -44.41 -12.96
C LYS A 99 -24.54 -43.72 -13.97
N PHE A 100 -24.43 -42.39 -14.08
CA PHE A 100 -25.15 -41.59 -15.08
C PHE A 100 -24.26 -41.08 -16.22
N ALA A 101 -22.94 -41.16 -16.04
CA ALA A 101 -21.96 -40.99 -17.08
C ALA A 101 -20.72 -41.80 -16.70
N GLN A 102 -19.85 -42.04 -17.67
CA GLN A 102 -18.54 -42.63 -17.45
C GLN A 102 -17.46 -41.75 -18.06
N PHE A 103 -16.55 -41.21 -17.24
CA PHE A 103 -15.44 -40.40 -17.75
C PHE A 103 -14.39 -41.26 -18.42
N LYS A 104 -13.59 -40.63 -19.28
CA LYS A 104 -12.55 -41.29 -20.08
C LYS A 104 -11.52 -41.91 -19.12
N PRO A 105 -11.37 -43.24 -19.10
CA PRO A 105 -10.39 -43.86 -18.23
C PRO A 105 -8.98 -43.52 -18.73
N VAL A 106 -8.10 -43.10 -17.82
CA VAL A 106 -6.72 -42.67 -18.16
C VAL A 106 -5.77 -43.87 -18.29
N LEU A 107 -5.95 -44.88 -17.43
CA LEU A 107 -5.05 -46.04 -17.31
C LEU A 107 -5.59 -47.32 -17.96
N GLU A 108 -6.87 -47.35 -18.31
CA GLU A 108 -7.49 -48.55 -18.85
C GLU A 108 -7.54 -48.50 -20.39
N GLY A 109 -7.10 -49.58 -21.03
CA GLY A 109 -7.12 -49.70 -22.48
C GLY A 109 -8.53 -49.85 -23.06
N GLU A 110 -8.63 -49.77 -24.39
CA GLU A 110 -9.92 -49.72 -25.09
C GLU A 110 -10.82 -50.96 -24.92
N GLY A 111 -10.24 -52.07 -24.43
CA GLY A 111 -10.95 -53.33 -24.18
C GLY A 111 -11.64 -53.45 -22.81
N THR A 112 -11.53 -52.46 -21.91
CA THR A 112 -12.13 -52.58 -20.57
C THR A 112 -13.60 -52.19 -20.53
N ASP A 113 -14.31 -52.69 -19.52
CA ASP A 113 -15.73 -52.36 -19.29
C ASP A 113 -15.95 -50.86 -19.05
N ASN A 114 -15.02 -50.15 -18.40
CA ASN A 114 -15.15 -48.70 -18.20
C ASN A 114 -14.92 -47.94 -19.52
N TYR A 115 -13.98 -48.37 -20.37
CA TYR A 115 -13.81 -47.74 -21.69
C TYR A 115 -15.05 -47.97 -22.57
N ARG A 116 -15.59 -49.20 -22.58
CA ARG A 116 -16.85 -49.54 -23.27
C ARG A 116 -18.00 -48.66 -22.77
N LEU A 117 -18.12 -48.46 -21.45
CA LEU A 117 -19.16 -47.62 -20.86
C LEU A 117 -18.93 -46.13 -21.15
N TYR A 118 -17.69 -45.65 -21.23
CA TYR A 118 -17.36 -44.29 -21.67
C TYR A 118 -17.79 -44.05 -23.12
N ARG A 119 -17.48 -44.99 -24.04
CA ARG A 119 -17.95 -44.95 -25.44
C ARG A 119 -19.46 -45.15 -25.57
N ALA A 120 -20.14 -45.56 -24.50
CA ALA A 120 -21.58 -45.67 -24.43
C ALA A 120 -22.28 -44.38 -23.97
N ASN A 121 -21.54 -43.36 -23.48
CA ASN A 121 -22.13 -42.04 -23.25
C ASN A 121 -22.73 -41.50 -24.55
N ARG A 122 -23.89 -40.86 -24.44
CA ARG A 122 -24.54 -40.17 -25.55
C ARG A 122 -24.86 -38.75 -25.15
N PHE A 123 -24.34 -37.81 -25.93
CA PHE A 123 -24.74 -36.43 -25.89
C PHE A 123 -25.86 -36.18 -26.90
N SER A 124 -26.79 -35.31 -26.57
CA SER A 124 -27.89 -34.96 -27.48
C SER A 124 -27.96 -33.47 -27.67
N VAL A 125 -28.11 -33.04 -28.91
CA VAL A 125 -28.53 -31.68 -29.22
C VAL A 125 -30.03 -31.65 -29.39
N VAL A 126 -30.70 -30.80 -28.61
CA VAL A 126 -32.13 -30.52 -28.71
C VAL A 126 -32.32 -29.08 -29.15
N ARG A 127 -32.92 -28.92 -30.32
CA ARG A 127 -33.36 -27.64 -30.89
C ARG A 127 -34.70 -27.23 -30.30
N GLN A 128 -34.90 -25.93 -30.09
CA GLN A 128 -36.19 -25.35 -29.65
C GLN A 128 -36.74 -26.08 -28.42
N MET A 129 -35.93 -26.10 -27.37
CA MET A 129 -36.15 -26.87 -26.16
C MET A 129 -37.25 -26.26 -25.29
N ARG A 130 -38.33 -27.03 -25.07
CA ARG A 130 -39.40 -26.69 -24.12
C ARG A 130 -39.00 -27.18 -22.75
N TYR A 131 -39.06 -26.29 -21.77
CA TYR A 131 -38.49 -26.52 -20.44
C TYR A 131 -39.45 -26.22 -19.29
N SER A 132 -40.69 -25.79 -19.59
CA SER A 132 -41.68 -25.43 -18.58
C SER A 132 -43.10 -25.86 -18.95
N ASN A 133 -43.86 -26.22 -17.91
CA ASN A 133 -45.31 -26.39 -17.95
C ASN A 133 -46.04 -25.27 -17.16
N GLY A 134 -45.29 -24.31 -16.59
CA GLY A 134 -45.79 -23.22 -15.74
C GLY A 134 -46.18 -21.95 -16.51
N GLU A 135 -45.95 -20.79 -15.91
CA GLU A 135 -46.27 -19.48 -16.51
C GLU A 135 -45.48 -19.23 -17.80
N ASP A 136 -44.24 -19.72 -17.88
CA ASP A 136 -43.34 -19.63 -19.04
C ASP A 136 -43.46 -20.83 -20.01
N ARG A 137 -44.57 -21.59 -19.99
CA ARG A 137 -44.82 -22.73 -20.89
C ARG A 137 -44.77 -22.42 -22.40
N GLY A 138 -44.91 -21.15 -22.76
CA GLY A 138 -44.82 -20.67 -24.14
C GLY A 138 -43.38 -20.46 -24.62
N ASN A 139 -42.41 -20.46 -23.71
CA ASN A 139 -41.03 -20.14 -24.02
C ASN A 139 -40.24 -21.39 -24.40
N GLU A 140 -39.32 -21.21 -25.35
CA GLU A 140 -38.38 -22.22 -25.83
C GLU A 140 -36.96 -21.66 -25.74
N LEU A 141 -35.99 -22.53 -25.50
CA LEU A 141 -34.56 -22.22 -25.59
C LEU A 141 -34.05 -22.67 -26.96
N ASP A 142 -33.20 -21.87 -27.61
CA ASP A 142 -32.73 -22.18 -28.96
C ASP A 142 -32.02 -23.54 -29.04
N LEU A 143 -31.07 -23.81 -28.13
CA LEU A 143 -30.40 -25.11 -28.03
C LEU A 143 -30.27 -25.59 -26.58
N CYS A 144 -30.34 -26.91 -26.39
CA CYS A 144 -30.00 -27.59 -25.15
C CYS A 144 -29.14 -28.83 -25.41
N ILE A 145 -28.13 -29.04 -24.56
CA ILE A 145 -27.31 -30.26 -24.57
C ILE A 145 -27.69 -31.15 -23.40
N LEU A 146 -28.02 -32.40 -23.72
CA LEU A 146 -28.28 -33.47 -22.77
C LEU A 146 -27.09 -34.44 -22.72
N LEU A 147 -26.83 -35.04 -21.55
CA LEU A 147 -25.94 -36.20 -21.40
C LEU A 147 -26.72 -37.37 -20.84
N ASN A 148 -26.82 -38.46 -21.61
CA ASN A 148 -27.59 -39.66 -21.24
C ASN A 148 -29.01 -39.32 -20.77
N GLY A 149 -29.62 -38.29 -21.39
CA GLY A 149 -30.96 -37.79 -21.10
C GLY A 149 -31.06 -36.72 -20.02
N ILE A 150 -29.98 -36.37 -19.32
CA ILE A 150 -29.97 -35.32 -18.28
C ILE A 150 -29.57 -33.98 -18.89
N PRO A 151 -30.30 -32.87 -18.63
CA PRO A 151 -29.96 -31.56 -19.18
C PRO A 151 -28.76 -30.94 -18.48
N LEU A 152 -27.78 -30.48 -19.27
CA LEU A 152 -26.54 -29.89 -18.75
C LEU A 152 -26.38 -28.41 -19.07
N ILE A 153 -26.62 -28.05 -20.33
CA ILE A 153 -26.29 -26.75 -20.89
C ILE A 153 -27.50 -26.24 -21.67
N THR A 154 -27.83 -24.96 -21.48
CA THR A 154 -28.81 -24.25 -22.31
C THR A 154 -28.13 -23.11 -23.05
N MET A 155 -28.63 -22.77 -24.24
CA MET A 155 -28.05 -21.74 -25.08
C MET A 155 -29.16 -20.90 -25.72
N GLU A 156 -28.98 -19.59 -25.69
CA GLU A 156 -29.74 -18.63 -26.52
C GLU A 156 -28.81 -18.15 -27.62
N LEU A 157 -29.28 -18.25 -28.87
CA LEU A 157 -28.54 -17.87 -30.06
C LEU A 157 -29.17 -16.62 -30.67
N LYS A 158 -28.34 -15.70 -31.12
CA LYS A 158 -28.77 -14.47 -31.80
C LYS A 158 -27.91 -14.25 -33.04
N ASN A 159 -28.42 -13.52 -34.02
CA ASN A 159 -27.70 -13.29 -35.27
C ASN A 159 -27.78 -11.80 -35.63
N GLU A 160 -26.64 -11.12 -35.72
CA GLU A 160 -26.60 -9.69 -36.04
C GLU A 160 -27.29 -9.36 -37.37
N GLY A 161 -27.33 -10.31 -38.32
CA GLY A 161 -28.03 -10.18 -39.59
C GLY A 161 -29.56 -10.05 -39.47
N SER A 162 -30.14 -10.45 -38.33
CA SER A 162 -31.56 -10.23 -38.01
C SER A 162 -31.81 -8.92 -37.25
N GLY A 163 -30.75 -8.20 -36.87
CA GLY A 163 -30.81 -7.03 -35.99
C GLY A 163 -30.80 -7.36 -34.49
N GLN A 164 -30.63 -8.63 -34.11
CA GLN A 164 -30.47 -9.05 -32.71
C GLN A 164 -29.02 -9.46 -32.41
N ASN A 165 -28.56 -9.22 -31.19
CA ASN A 165 -27.21 -9.59 -30.74
C ASN A 165 -27.23 -10.25 -29.35
N TYR A 166 -26.05 -10.57 -28.82
CA TYR A 166 -25.92 -11.18 -27.50
C TYR A 166 -26.66 -10.42 -26.37
N MET A 167 -26.81 -9.09 -26.44
CA MET A 167 -27.53 -8.33 -25.42
C MET A 167 -29.02 -8.72 -25.37
N ASN A 168 -29.62 -9.01 -26.53
CA ASN A 168 -31.00 -9.49 -26.59
C ASN A 168 -31.14 -10.88 -25.95
N GLY A 169 -30.15 -11.78 -26.14
CA GLY A 169 -30.15 -13.09 -25.48
C GLY A 169 -29.95 -12.99 -23.96
N ILE A 170 -29.09 -12.08 -23.50
CA ILE A 170 -28.92 -11.79 -22.07
C ILE A 170 -30.23 -11.25 -21.47
N ASP A 171 -30.88 -10.29 -22.15
CA ASP A 171 -32.17 -9.74 -21.75
C ASP A 171 -33.25 -10.83 -21.63
N GLN A 172 -33.32 -11.75 -22.60
CA GLN A 172 -34.24 -12.88 -22.55
C GLN A 172 -34.02 -13.75 -21.31
N TYR A 173 -32.79 -14.12 -20.97
CA TYR A 173 -32.51 -14.87 -19.75
C TYR A 173 -32.83 -14.11 -18.46
N LYS A 174 -32.68 -12.78 -18.45
CA LYS A 174 -32.94 -11.95 -17.27
C LYS A 174 -34.43 -11.74 -17.02
N ASN A 175 -35.18 -11.46 -18.08
CA ASN A 175 -36.52 -10.90 -17.98
C ASN A 175 -37.62 -11.85 -18.43
N HIS A 176 -37.31 -12.86 -19.26
CA HIS A 176 -38.29 -13.77 -19.84
C HIS A 176 -38.11 -15.24 -19.44
N ARG A 177 -37.11 -15.56 -18.61
CA ARG A 177 -36.87 -16.93 -18.11
C ARG A 177 -37.01 -16.92 -16.59
N ASP A 178 -37.90 -17.74 -16.03
CA ASP A 178 -38.08 -17.82 -14.59
C ASP A 178 -36.84 -18.44 -13.92
N PRO A 179 -36.12 -17.72 -13.04
CA PRO A 179 -34.96 -18.26 -12.31
C PRO A 179 -35.31 -19.44 -11.38
N GLN A 180 -36.58 -19.58 -10.97
CA GLN A 180 -37.05 -20.69 -10.14
C GLN A 180 -37.45 -21.92 -10.97
N ASN A 181 -37.44 -21.82 -12.30
CA ASN A 181 -37.72 -22.95 -13.16
C ASN A 181 -36.78 -24.14 -12.82
N ARG A 182 -37.39 -25.31 -12.67
CA ARG A 182 -36.71 -26.53 -12.21
C ARG A 182 -35.57 -26.97 -13.12
N MET A 183 -35.70 -26.80 -14.44
CA MET A 183 -34.63 -27.15 -15.37
C MET A 183 -33.51 -26.12 -15.34
N LEU A 184 -33.86 -24.84 -15.44
CA LEU A 184 -32.87 -23.76 -15.52
C LEU A 184 -31.99 -23.71 -14.26
N ARG A 185 -32.59 -23.83 -13.06
CA ARG A 185 -31.84 -23.81 -11.80
C ARG A 185 -30.83 -24.95 -11.64
N ASN A 186 -31.06 -26.08 -12.32
CA ASN A 186 -30.24 -27.28 -12.18
C ASN A 186 -29.22 -27.47 -13.31
N CYS A 187 -29.40 -26.81 -14.45
CA CYS A 187 -28.39 -26.77 -15.51
C CYS A 187 -27.08 -26.14 -14.97
N LEU A 188 -25.95 -26.56 -15.54
CA LEU A 188 -24.63 -26.19 -15.03
C LEU A 188 -24.18 -24.82 -15.54
N VAL A 189 -24.59 -24.46 -16.75
CA VAL A 189 -24.25 -23.20 -17.41
C VAL A 189 -25.30 -22.86 -18.47
N HIS A 190 -25.56 -21.57 -18.63
CA HIS A 190 -26.40 -20.98 -19.66
C HIS A 190 -25.51 -20.10 -20.54
N PHE A 191 -25.44 -20.40 -21.83
CA PHE A 191 -24.71 -19.57 -22.79
C PHE A 191 -25.66 -18.64 -23.55
N VAL A 192 -25.13 -17.47 -23.88
CA VAL A 192 -25.69 -16.59 -24.90
C VAL A 192 -24.62 -16.41 -25.96
N MET A 193 -24.97 -16.66 -27.21
CA MET A 193 -24.04 -16.60 -28.33
C MET A 193 -24.64 -15.80 -29.48
N ASP A 194 -23.81 -15.00 -30.12
CA ASP A 194 -24.09 -14.53 -31.47
C ASP A 194 -22.98 -14.92 -32.44
N ASN A 195 -22.95 -14.29 -33.61
CA ASN A 195 -21.95 -14.58 -34.63
C ASN A 195 -20.53 -14.21 -34.17
N GLN A 196 -20.38 -13.28 -33.22
CA GLN A 196 -19.10 -12.68 -32.83
C GLN A 196 -18.69 -12.99 -31.39
N TYR A 197 -19.63 -13.09 -30.45
CA TYR A 197 -19.36 -13.15 -29.02
C TYR A 197 -20.10 -14.30 -28.32
N VAL A 198 -19.51 -14.73 -27.20
CA VAL A 198 -20.05 -15.75 -26.32
C VAL A 198 -20.01 -15.26 -24.88
N PHE A 199 -21.14 -15.38 -24.19
CA PHE A 199 -21.30 -15.06 -22.78
C PHE A 199 -21.90 -16.24 -22.04
N MET A 200 -21.62 -16.35 -20.74
CA MET A 200 -22.08 -17.46 -19.91
C MET A 200 -22.48 -17.02 -18.50
N THR A 201 -23.44 -17.72 -17.91
CA THR A 201 -23.75 -17.64 -16.48
C THR A 201 -24.04 -19.03 -15.92
N THR A 202 -23.63 -19.26 -14.67
CA THR A 202 -23.88 -20.53 -13.95
C THR A 202 -25.15 -20.48 -13.10
N LYS A 203 -25.80 -19.31 -13.00
CA LYS A 203 -27.01 -19.12 -12.20
C LYS A 203 -27.81 -17.92 -12.69
N LEU A 204 -29.11 -18.15 -12.92
CA LEU A 204 -30.07 -17.07 -13.15
C LEU A 204 -30.57 -16.49 -11.82
N ALA A 205 -30.73 -15.17 -11.80
CA ALA A 205 -31.22 -14.38 -10.66
C ALA A 205 -32.08 -13.18 -11.11
N GLY A 206 -32.81 -13.34 -12.22
CA GLY A 206 -33.60 -12.26 -12.82
C GLY A 206 -32.70 -11.12 -13.33
N GLU A 207 -33.08 -9.87 -13.06
CA GLU A 207 -32.29 -8.67 -13.43
C GLU A 207 -30.86 -8.71 -12.87
N GLN A 208 -30.68 -9.30 -11.69
CA GLN A 208 -29.39 -9.46 -10.99
C GLN A 208 -28.50 -10.57 -11.59
N THR A 209 -28.94 -11.24 -12.67
CA THR A 209 -28.10 -12.21 -13.38
C THR A 209 -26.88 -11.52 -13.98
N THR A 210 -25.69 -12.06 -13.73
CA THR A 210 -24.46 -11.56 -14.31
C THR A 210 -23.93 -12.57 -15.34
N PHE A 211 -23.80 -12.11 -16.58
CA PHE A 211 -23.16 -12.88 -17.65
C PHE A 211 -21.68 -12.50 -17.75
N LEU A 212 -20.83 -13.51 -17.89
CA LEU A 212 -19.39 -13.37 -18.02
C LEU A 212 -18.99 -13.70 -19.47
N PRO A 213 -18.10 -12.93 -20.10
CA PRO A 213 -17.60 -13.28 -21.42
C PRO A 213 -16.83 -14.59 -21.38
N PHE A 214 -16.97 -15.38 -22.44
CA PHE A 214 -16.30 -16.66 -22.64
C PHE A 214 -15.55 -16.68 -23.98
N ASN A 215 -14.98 -15.53 -24.36
CA ASN A 215 -14.34 -15.28 -25.65
C ASN A 215 -12.86 -15.70 -25.67
N ARG A 216 -12.31 -15.90 -26.86
CA ARG A 216 -10.89 -16.22 -27.09
C ARG A 216 -9.97 -15.02 -26.83
N GLU A 217 -10.44 -13.86 -27.27
CA GLU A 217 -9.83 -12.55 -27.18
C GLU A 217 -10.93 -11.53 -26.85
N ALA A 218 -10.58 -10.24 -26.70
CA ALA A 218 -11.57 -9.18 -26.49
C ALA A 218 -12.67 -9.18 -27.56
N VAL A 219 -12.29 -9.48 -28.81
CA VAL A 219 -13.18 -9.80 -29.93
C VAL A 219 -12.73 -11.13 -30.49
N ASN A 220 -13.65 -12.07 -30.71
CA ASN A 220 -13.24 -13.37 -31.25
C ASN A 220 -12.65 -13.18 -32.67
N PRO A 221 -11.49 -13.78 -32.95
CA PRO A 221 -10.85 -13.60 -34.25
C PRO A 221 -11.71 -14.20 -35.37
N PRO A 222 -11.79 -13.54 -36.54
CA PRO A 222 -12.52 -14.09 -37.68
C PRO A 222 -11.84 -15.37 -38.18
N ILE A 223 -12.66 -16.30 -38.68
CA ILE A 223 -12.23 -17.58 -39.26
C ILE A 223 -12.72 -17.62 -40.70
N ASP A 224 -11.84 -17.94 -41.65
CA ASP A 224 -12.26 -18.05 -43.05
C ASP A 224 -13.25 -19.22 -43.23
N GLY A 225 -14.37 -18.94 -43.89
CA GLY A 225 -15.45 -19.90 -44.13
C GLY A 225 -16.26 -20.33 -42.90
N GLU A 226 -16.09 -19.70 -41.74
CA GLU A 226 -16.70 -20.16 -40.48
C GLU A 226 -16.96 -18.99 -39.50
N TYR A 227 -17.86 -19.17 -38.52
CA TYR A 227 -18.15 -18.13 -37.54
C TYR A 227 -16.99 -17.91 -36.54
N PRO A 228 -16.71 -16.67 -36.10
CA PRO A 228 -15.77 -16.38 -35.00
C PRO A 228 -16.02 -17.20 -33.72
N THR A 229 -17.29 -17.54 -33.45
CA THR A 229 -17.70 -18.33 -32.27
C THR A 229 -17.57 -19.85 -32.44
N ALA A 230 -17.03 -20.33 -33.57
CA ALA A 230 -16.99 -21.75 -33.90
C ALA A 230 -16.18 -22.63 -32.97
N TYR A 231 -15.22 -22.07 -32.23
CA TYR A 231 -14.51 -22.80 -31.18
C TYR A 231 -15.47 -23.40 -30.14
N MET A 232 -16.68 -22.86 -29.99
CA MET A 232 -17.69 -23.44 -29.11
C MET A 232 -18.08 -24.85 -29.55
N TRP A 233 -18.55 -25.07 -30.77
CA TRP A 233 -18.90 -26.42 -31.22
C TRP A 233 -17.70 -27.25 -31.65
N GLN A 234 -16.64 -26.63 -32.17
CA GLN A 234 -15.45 -27.37 -32.63
C GLN A 234 -14.55 -27.85 -31.48
N GLN A 235 -14.55 -27.17 -30.32
CA GLN A 235 -13.63 -27.47 -29.22
C GLN A 235 -14.34 -27.63 -27.87
N ILE A 236 -15.23 -26.72 -27.49
CA ILE A 236 -15.78 -26.67 -26.12
C ILE A 236 -16.89 -27.70 -25.92
N LEU A 237 -17.86 -27.75 -26.83
CA LEU A 237 -19.04 -28.60 -26.77
C LEU A 237 -18.79 -30.02 -27.27
N GLN A 238 -17.57 -30.35 -27.70
CA GLN A 238 -17.18 -31.71 -28.05
C GLN A 238 -17.32 -32.65 -26.84
N ALA A 239 -17.74 -33.89 -27.07
CA ALA A 239 -18.09 -34.84 -26.00
C ALA A 239 -16.95 -35.03 -24.99
N ASP A 240 -15.73 -35.25 -25.47
CA ASP A 240 -14.53 -35.39 -24.61
C ASP A 240 -14.21 -34.11 -23.83
N SER A 241 -14.41 -32.94 -24.46
CA SER A 241 -14.20 -31.65 -23.79
C SER A 241 -15.24 -31.41 -22.68
N LEU A 242 -16.51 -31.75 -22.93
CA LEU A 242 -17.57 -31.62 -21.93
C LEU A 242 -17.37 -32.60 -20.77
N LEU A 243 -16.96 -33.84 -21.04
CA LEU A 243 -16.62 -34.80 -19.98
C LEU A 243 -15.43 -34.32 -19.14
N ASP A 244 -14.37 -33.78 -19.75
CA ASP A 244 -13.23 -33.18 -19.04
C ASP A 244 -13.65 -31.95 -18.21
N LEU A 245 -14.53 -31.09 -18.74
CA LEU A 245 -15.11 -29.96 -18.00
C LEU A 245 -15.91 -30.44 -16.78
N LEU A 246 -16.78 -31.43 -16.99
CA LEU A 246 -17.61 -32.05 -15.95
C LEU A 246 -16.77 -32.78 -14.90
N GLU A 247 -15.64 -33.37 -15.24
CA GLU A 247 -14.80 -34.11 -14.29
C GLU A 247 -13.89 -33.17 -13.51
N ASN A 248 -13.21 -32.27 -14.22
CA ASN A 248 -12.01 -31.63 -13.68
C ASN A 248 -12.17 -30.13 -13.44
N PHE A 249 -13.02 -29.44 -14.19
CA PHE A 249 -13.08 -27.96 -14.17
C PHE A 249 -14.27 -27.39 -13.41
N ILE A 250 -15.48 -27.90 -13.62
CA ILE A 250 -16.66 -27.35 -12.95
C ILE A 250 -16.58 -27.72 -11.46
N LYS A 251 -16.51 -26.75 -10.56
CA LYS A 251 -16.41 -26.98 -9.12
C LYS A 251 -17.64 -26.41 -8.42
N ARG A 252 -18.09 -27.08 -7.36
CA ARG A 252 -19.20 -26.61 -6.54
C ARG A 252 -18.81 -26.77 -5.07
N TYR A 253 -18.80 -25.67 -4.33
CA TYR A 253 -18.43 -25.64 -2.91
C TYR A 253 -19.41 -24.79 -2.10
N GLU A 254 -19.37 -24.98 -0.79
CA GLU A 254 -20.17 -24.22 0.18
C GLU A 254 -19.39 -22.97 0.58
N GLU A 255 -19.91 -21.80 0.24
CA GLU A 255 -19.39 -20.51 0.67
C GLU A 255 -20.15 -20.06 1.91
N VAL A 256 -19.42 -19.80 2.99
CA VAL A 256 -19.97 -19.16 4.19
C VAL A 256 -19.94 -17.65 3.96
N TYR A 257 -21.07 -17.00 4.15
CA TYR A 257 -21.19 -15.55 4.05
C TYR A 257 -22.01 -15.02 5.21
N GLU A 258 -21.78 -13.78 5.58
CA GLU A 258 -22.56 -13.11 6.62
C GLU A 258 -23.75 -12.39 5.98
N ASP A 259 -24.95 -12.73 6.43
CA ASP A 259 -26.14 -11.96 6.11
C ASP A 259 -26.15 -10.72 7.01
N LYS A 260 -25.66 -9.60 6.48
CA LYS A 260 -25.51 -8.34 7.21
C LYS A 260 -26.83 -7.80 7.76
N GLU A 261 -27.97 -8.08 7.10
CA GLU A 261 -29.29 -7.63 7.58
C GLU A 261 -29.75 -8.41 8.80
N ARG A 262 -29.39 -9.70 8.87
CA ARG A 262 -29.84 -10.61 9.93
C ARG A 262 -28.78 -10.91 10.97
N ASN A 263 -27.55 -10.44 10.75
CA ASN A 263 -26.37 -10.71 11.56
C ASN A 263 -26.16 -12.21 11.87
N ILE A 264 -26.36 -13.05 10.84
CA ILE A 264 -26.20 -14.50 10.92
C ILE A 264 -25.24 -15.00 9.85
N GLN A 265 -24.46 -16.04 10.18
CA GLN A 265 -23.71 -16.78 9.18
C GLN A 265 -24.65 -17.65 8.37
N CYS A 266 -24.71 -17.35 7.08
CA CYS A 266 -25.43 -18.12 6.09
C CYS A 266 -24.44 -18.93 5.25
N LYS A 267 -24.95 -19.99 4.66
CA LYS A 267 -24.18 -20.83 3.75
C LYS A 267 -24.89 -20.87 2.41
N ARG A 268 -24.14 -20.67 1.33
CA ARG A 268 -24.65 -20.82 -0.03
C ARG A 268 -23.75 -21.72 -0.85
N MET A 269 -24.37 -22.48 -1.73
CA MET A 269 -23.63 -23.28 -2.70
C MET A 269 -23.26 -22.41 -3.90
N VAL A 270 -21.97 -22.37 -4.22
CA VAL A 270 -21.42 -21.65 -5.37
C VAL A 270 -20.92 -22.67 -6.39
N THR A 271 -21.36 -22.51 -7.64
CA THR A 271 -20.84 -23.28 -8.78
C THR A 271 -19.89 -22.38 -9.57
N ILE A 272 -18.67 -22.84 -9.77
CA ILE A 272 -17.67 -22.18 -10.60
C ILE A 272 -17.52 -22.94 -11.91
N PHE A 273 -17.73 -22.23 -13.00
CA PHE A 273 -17.34 -22.62 -14.35
C PHE A 273 -16.05 -21.87 -14.72
N PRO A 274 -15.03 -22.53 -15.31
CA PRO A 274 -13.79 -21.85 -15.67
C PRO A 274 -14.04 -20.77 -16.71
N ARG A 275 -13.33 -19.63 -16.62
CA ARG A 275 -13.30 -18.67 -17.72
C ARG A 275 -12.48 -19.23 -18.88
N PHE A 276 -12.65 -18.67 -20.08
CA PHE A 276 -11.99 -19.19 -21.27
C PHE A 276 -10.46 -19.19 -21.14
N HIS A 277 -9.84 -18.09 -20.71
CA HIS A 277 -8.37 -18.01 -20.52
C HIS A 277 -7.86 -18.99 -19.46
N GLN A 278 -8.64 -19.24 -18.40
CA GLN A 278 -8.28 -20.19 -17.34
C GLN A 278 -8.31 -21.63 -17.87
N LEU A 279 -9.39 -21.98 -18.59
CA LEU A 279 -9.53 -23.29 -19.25
C LEU A 279 -8.41 -23.52 -20.27
N ARG A 280 -8.14 -22.52 -21.12
CA ARG A 280 -7.10 -22.55 -22.14
C ARG A 280 -5.71 -22.73 -21.53
N ALA A 281 -5.37 -21.93 -20.51
CA ALA A 281 -4.05 -22.00 -19.86
C ALA A 281 -3.80 -23.39 -19.25
N VAL A 282 -4.75 -23.91 -18.47
CA VAL A 282 -4.60 -25.23 -17.82
C VAL A 282 -4.52 -26.35 -18.86
N ARG A 283 -5.33 -26.32 -19.92
CA ARG A 283 -5.28 -27.34 -20.98
C ARG A 283 -3.96 -27.30 -21.75
N LYS A 284 -3.45 -26.11 -22.10
CA LYS A 284 -2.13 -25.95 -22.74
C LYS A 284 -1.00 -26.49 -21.87
N LEU A 285 -0.97 -26.14 -20.58
CA LEU A 285 0.07 -26.60 -19.66
C LEU A 285 0.03 -28.13 -19.46
N ARG A 286 -1.15 -28.73 -19.32
CA ARG A 286 -1.30 -30.19 -19.29
C ARG A 286 -0.72 -30.84 -20.53
N ARG A 287 -1.01 -30.27 -21.70
CA ARG A 287 -0.48 -30.76 -22.98
C ARG A 287 1.05 -30.68 -23.02
N TYR A 288 1.65 -29.54 -22.67
CA TYR A 288 3.11 -29.41 -22.65
C TYR A 288 3.76 -30.40 -21.70
N VAL A 289 3.22 -30.56 -20.48
CA VAL A 289 3.73 -31.55 -19.51
C VAL A 289 3.62 -32.98 -20.05
N SER A 290 2.54 -33.32 -20.74
CA SER A 290 2.38 -34.64 -21.37
C SER A 290 3.33 -34.89 -22.54
N GLU A 291 3.71 -33.85 -23.29
CA GLU A 291 4.60 -33.94 -24.45
C GLU A 291 6.09 -33.90 -24.05
N GLU A 292 6.45 -33.04 -23.09
CA GLU A 292 7.84 -32.73 -22.73
C GLU A 292 8.32 -33.48 -21.47
N GLY A 293 7.40 -33.96 -20.63
CA GLY A 293 7.72 -34.57 -19.34
C GLY A 293 8.14 -33.56 -18.26
N PRO A 294 8.60 -34.06 -17.09
CA PRO A 294 9.10 -33.21 -16.01
C PRO A 294 10.45 -32.55 -16.34
N GLY A 295 10.75 -31.43 -15.68
CA GLY A 295 12.03 -30.70 -15.80
C GLY A 295 11.97 -29.41 -16.61
N ASN A 296 10.77 -29.00 -17.04
CA ASN A 296 10.55 -27.85 -17.92
C ASN A 296 9.97 -26.64 -17.17
N ASN A 297 10.20 -25.46 -17.74
CA ASN A 297 9.79 -24.18 -17.16
C ASN A 297 8.71 -23.52 -18.00
N TYR A 298 7.70 -22.98 -17.31
CA TYR A 298 6.53 -22.37 -17.94
C TYR A 298 6.22 -21.01 -17.31
N LEU A 299 6.16 -19.97 -18.13
CA LEU A 299 5.75 -18.62 -17.78
C LEU A 299 4.30 -18.37 -18.23
N ILE A 300 3.47 -17.98 -17.27
CA ILE A 300 2.08 -17.61 -17.50
C ILE A 300 1.92 -16.13 -17.15
N GLN A 301 1.65 -15.31 -18.17
CA GLN A 301 1.45 -13.87 -18.01
C GLN A 301 -0.05 -13.54 -17.98
N HIS A 302 -0.63 -13.41 -16.80
CA HIS A 302 -2.06 -13.11 -16.63
C HIS A 302 -2.23 -11.80 -15.86
N SER A 303 -3.10 -10.91 -16.35
CA SER A 303 -3.37 -9.59 -15.76
C SER A 303 -3.71 -9.65 -14.26
N ALA A 304 -3.35 -8.61 -13.51
CA ALA A 304 -3.66 -8.50 -12.09
C ALA A 304 -5.18 -8.50 -11.88
N GLY A 305 -5.66 -9.43 -11.05
CA GLY A 305 -7.08 -9.58 -10.77
C GLY A 305 -7.88 -10.46 -11.74
N SER A 306 -7.22 -11.07 -12.73
CA SER A 306 -7.82 -12.00 -13.72
C SER A 306 -8.31 -13.35 -13.15
N GLY A 307 -8.06 -13.63 -11.87
CA GLY A 307 -8.37 -14.92 -11.25
C GLY A 307 -7.24 -15.97 -11.33
N LYS A 308 -5.97 -15.53 -11.39
CA LYS A 308 -4.77 -16.39 -11.40
C LYS A 308 -4.79 -17.51 -10.36
N THR A 309 -5.25 -17.21 -9.14
CA THR A 309 -5.38 -18.17 -8.05
C THR A 309 -6.21 -19.40 -8.42
N LYS A 310 -7.33 -19.21 -9.11
CA LYS A 310 -8.18 -20.32 -9.56
C LYS A 310 -7.50 -21.14 -10.66
N THR A 311 -6.81 -20.47 -11.59
CA THR A 311 -5.99 -21.13 -12.61
C THR A 311 -4.92 -22.03 -11.99
N MET A 312 -4.21 -21.53 -10.97
CA MET A 312 -3.21 -22.30 -10.23
C MET A 312 -3.83 -23.47 -9.47
N ALA A 313 -4.99 -23.29 -8.84
CA ALA A 313 -5.69 -24.37 -8.14
C ALA A 313 -6.13 -25.49 -9.10
N TRP A 314 -6.72 -25.16 -10.25
CA TRP A 314 -7.05 -26.15 -11.28
C TRP A 314 -5.79 -26.86 -11.79
N LEU A 315 -4.71 -26.11 -12.06
CA LEU A 315 -3.45 -26.68 -12.51
C LEU A 315 -2.88 -27.68 -11.48
N ALA A 316 -2.83 -27.31 -10.20
CA ALA A 316 -2.30 -28.18 -9.14
C ALA A 316 -3.04 -29.52 -9.05
N HIS A 317 -4.37 -29.50 -9.03
CA HIS A 317 -5.20 -30.71 -9.00
C HIS A 317 -5.05 -31.55 -10.26
N GLN A 318 -4.89 -30.91 -11.42
CA GLN A 318 -4.70 -31.62 -12.68
C GLN A 318 -3.34 -32.30 -12.74
N LEU A 319 -2.25 -31.59 -12.42
CA LEU A 319 -0.90 -32.15 -12.37
C LEU A 319 -0.81 -33.30 -11.35
N ALA A 320 -1.52 -33.20 -10.22
CA ALA A 320 -1.61 -34.25 -9.22
C ALA A 320 -2.31 -35.54 -9.70
N ASN A 321 -3.10 -35.48 -10.77
CA ASN A 321 -3.80 -36.64 -11.32
C ASN A 321 -3.19 -37.14 -12.64
N MET A 322 -2.15 -36.49 -13.15
CA MET A 322 -1.49 -36.90 -14.39
C MET A 322 -0.56 -38.10 -14.16
N THR A 323 -0.66 -39.07 -15.05
CA THR A 323 0.11 -40.31 -15.03
C THR A 323 0.84 -40.54 -16.34
N ASN A 324 1.97 -41.23 -16.27
CA ASN A 324 2.68 -41.81 -17.41
C ASN A 324 1.90 -43.01 -17.98
N ALA A 325 2.35 -43.52 -19.13
CA ALA A 325 1.72 -44.65 -19.82
C ALA A 325 1.77 -45.97 -19.01
N ASP A 326 2.74 -46.10 -18.09
CA ASP A 326 2.88 -47.22 -17.15
C ASP A 326 2.00 -47.07 -15.89
N GLY A 327 1.29 -45.95 -15.76
CA GLY A 327 0.45 -45.62 -14.62
C GLY A 327 1.18 -45.01 -13.43
N SER A 328 2.48 -44.75 -13.53
CA SER A 328 3.20 -43.96 -12.52
C SER A 328 2.72 -42.50 -12.58
N ALA A 329 2.79 -41.76 -11.46
CA ALA A 329 2.53 -40.32 -11.51
C ALA A 329 3.62 -39.60 -12.31
N ILE A 330 3.26 -38.55 -13.07
CA ILE A 330 4.25 -37.67 -13.72
C ILE A 330 5.01 -36.85 -12.68
N PHE A 331 4.27 -36.39 -11.66
CA PHE A 331 4.80 -35.68 -10.50
C PHE A 331 4.41 -36.40 -9.22
N ASP A 332 5.37 -36.61 -8.33
CA ASP A 332 5.15 -37.20 -7.00
C ASP A 332 4.47 -36.19 -6.05
N SER A 333 4.92 -34.94 -6.09
CA SER A 333 4.38 -33.85 -5.28
C SER A 333 4.31 -32.52 -6.03
N ILE A 334 3.22 -31.78 -5.80
CA ILE A 334 2.96 -30.45 -6.34
C ILE A 334 3.13 -29.47 -5.20
N ILE A 335 4.00 -28.47 -5.40
CA ILE A 335 4.36 -27.49 -4.40
C ILE A 335 3.87 -26.13 -4.87
N MET A 336 2.98 -25.51 -4.10
CA MET A 336 2.48 -24.17 -4.36
C MET A 336 3.20 -23.17 -3.46
N VAL A 337 3.90 -22.23 -4.07
CA VAL A 337 4.82 -21.30 -3.43
C VAL A 337 4.35 -19.87 -3.64
N THR A 338 4.25 -19.11 -2.55
CA THR A 338 3.90 -17.68 -2.57
C THR A 338 4.81 -16.85 -1.68
N ASP A 339 4.89 -15.54 -1.98
CA ASP A 339 5.79 -14.58 -1.33
C ASP A 339 5.31 -14.11 0.06
N ARG A 340 4.00 -14.15 0.39
CA ARG A 340 3.49 -13.55 1.65
C ARG A 340 2.37 -14.33 2.35
N ILE A 341 2.38 -14.26 3.69
CA ILE A 341 1.44 -14.91 4.61
C ILE A 341 -0.03 -14.58 4.29
N VAL A 342 -0.34 -13.35 3.84
CA VAL A 342 -1.71 -12.90 3.57
C VAL A 342 -2.28 -13.48 2.26
N LEU A 343 -1.45 -13.62 1.21
CA LEU A 343 -1.83 -14.32 -0.03
C LEU A 343 -2.15 -15.81 0.24
N ASN A 344 -1.54 -16.39 1.27
CA ASN A 344 -1.69 -17.82 1.56
C ASN A 344 -3.11 -18.24 2.00
N ARG A 345 -3.97 -17.35 2.51
CA ARG A 345 -5.31 -17.77 2.99
C ARG A 345 -6.27 -18.01 1.82
N ASN A 346 -6.48 -17.01 0.97
CA ASN A 346 -7.42 -17.12 -0.16
C ASN A 346 -6.97 -18.17 -1.18
N MET A 347 -5.66 -18.29 -1.42
CA MET A 347 -5.11 -19.32 -2.30
C MET A 347 -5.28 -20.72 -1.73
N ALA A 348 -5.00 -20.93 -0.44
CA ALA A 348 -5.21 -22.22 0.21
C ALA A 348 -6.69 -22.61 0.24
N GLU A 349 -7.57 -21.67 0.57
CA GLU A 349 -9.02 -21.89 0.55
C GLU A 349 -9.51 -22.31 -0.83
N ASP A 350 -9.09 -21.64 -1.91
CA ASP A 350 -9.45 -22.03 -3.29
C ASP A 350 -8.96 -23.44 -3.67
N VAL A 351 -7.72 -23.81 -3.28
CA VAL A 351 -7.16 -25.14 -3.55
C VAL A 351 -7.87 -26.22 -2.73
N ILE A 352 -8.17 -25.95 -1.46
CA ILE A 352 -8.91 -26.85 -0.56
C ILE A 352 -10.36 -27.03 -1.06
N ASN A 353 -11.02 -25.95 -1.47
CA ASN A 353 -12.38 -25.99 -2.02
C ASN A 353 -12.49 -26.85 -3.30
N PHE A 354 -11.38 -27.05 -4.01
CA PHE A 354 -11.32 -27.87 -5.23
C PHE A 354 -11.00 -29.34 -4.96
N GLU A 355 -10.64 -29.68 -3.72
CA GLU A 355 -10.30 -31.02 -3.26
C GLU A 355 -11.50 -31.97 -3.38
N THR A 356 -11.32 -33.06 -4.13
CA THR A 356 -12.34 -34.10 -4.30
C THR A 356 -12.17 -35.25 -3.30
N THR A 357 -10.95 -35.48 -2.83
CA THR A 357 -10.55 -36.54 -1.92
C THR A 357 -9.89 -35.91 -0.70
N ALA A 358 -10.53 -35.99 0.46
CA ALA A 358 -10.04 -35.36 1.68
C ALA A 358 -8.63 -35.86 2.06
N GLY A 359 -7.71 -34.92 2.29
CA GLY A 359 -6.33 -35.20 2.72
C GLY A 359 -5.28 -35.17 1.60
N THR A 360 -5.69 -34.90 0.36
CA THR A 360 -4.81 -34.68 -0.81
C THR A 360 -4.01 -33.39 -0.69
N VAL A 361 -4.61 -32.37 -0.07
CA VAL A 361 -4.00 -31.04 0.13
C VAL A 361 -3.49 -30.91 1.57
N LYS A 362 -2.21 -30.54 1.72
CA LYS A 362 -1.63 -30.15 3.02
C LYS A 362 -1.29 -28.67 3.04
N ASP A 363 -2.01 -27.95 3.89
CA ASP A 363 -1.75 -26.55 4.19
C ASP A 363 -0.73 -26.42 5.34
N ILE A 364 0.47 -25.94 5.02
CA ILE A 364 1.61 -25.86 5.95
C ILE A 364 2.00 -24.40 6.18
N ARG A 365 1.01 -23.61 6.58
CA ARG A 365 1.23 -22.22 6.97
C ARG A 365 1.98 -22.05 8.30
N LYS A 366 2.07 -23.06 9.19
CA LYS A 366 2.83 -22.98 10.47
C LYS A 366 3.75 -24.20 10.70
N GLY A 367 5.03 -23.93 10.99
CA GLY A 367 6.05 -24.91 11.40
C GLY A 367 6.83 -25.56 10.25
N SER A 368 8.15 -25.35 10.19
CA SER A 368 9.05 -25.94 9.17
C SER A 368 9.16 -27.46 9.26
N ARG A 369 9.10 -28.03 10.47
CA ARG A 369 9.08 -29.49 10.67
C ARG A 369 7.92 -30.18 9.97
N LYS A 370 6.73 -29.56 10.00
CA LYS A 370 5.55 -30.08 9.28
C LYS A 370 5.75 -30.08 7.76
N LEU A 371 6.53 -29.13 7.23
CA LEU A 371 6.87 -29.08 5.81
C LEU A 371 7.78 -30.25 5.43
N ALA A 372 8.81 -30.52 6.24
CA ALA A 372 9.66 -31.70 6.05
C ALA A 372 8.87 -33.01 6.16
N ASP A 373 7.99 -33.14 7.16
CA ASP A 373 7.12 -34.32 7.31
C ASP A 373 6.22 -34.49 6.07
N ALA A 374 5.73 -33.39 5.50
CA ALA A 374 4.87 -33.45 4.32
C ALA A 374 5.61 -33.82 3.03
N LEU A 375 6.85 -33.35 2.87
CA LEU A 375 7.73 -33.68 1.74
C LEU A 375 8.22 -35.14 1.81
N ASN A 376 8.48 -35.63 3.02
CA ASN A 376 8.83 -37.03 3.26
C ASN A 376 7.62 -37.96 3.05
N GLY A 377 6.41 -37.52 3.40
CA GLY A 377 5.18 -38.28 3.19
C GLY A 377 4.72 -38.38 1.73
N GLU A 378 3.60 -39.07 1.51
CA GLU A 378 2.95 -39.27 0.20
C GLU A 378 1.96 -38.13 -0.15
N ASN A 379 2.22 -36.90 0.30
CA ASN A 379 1.29 -35.80 0.07
C ASN A 379 1.40 -35.30 -1.37
N ARG A 380 0.25 -35.23 -2.07
CA ARG A 380 0.20 -34.84 -3.49
C ARG A 380 0.29 -33.33 -3.68
N ILE A 381 -0.38 -32.52 -2.86
CA ILE A 381 -0.38 -31.05 -3.00
C ILE A 381 0.04 -30.40 -1.67
N ILE A 382 1.07 -29.56 -1.71
CA ILE A 382 1.67 -28.90 -0.55
C ILE A 382 1.67 -27.39 -0.76
N ILE A 383 1.11 -26.64 0.20
CA ILE A 383 1.06 -25.17 0.16
C ILE A 383 2.02 -24.61 1.21
N SER A 384 3.00 -23.80 0.77
CA SER A 384 4.02 -23.24 1.66
C SER A 384 4.59 -21.90 1.15
N THR A 385 5.41 -21.27 1.98
CA THR A 385 6.18 -20.05 1.65
C THR A 385 7.63 -20.41 1.35
N VAL A 386 8.27 -19.71 0.43
CA VAL A 386 9.64 -20.00 -0.05
C VAL A 386 10.65 -20.03 1.11
N GLN A 387 10.54 -19.07 2.03
CA GLN A 387 11.46 -18.91 3.17
C GLN A 387 11.52 -20.12 4.10
N LYS A 388 10.49 -20.98 4.11
CA LYS A 388 10.44 -22.15 5.01
C LYS A 388 11.27 -23.32 4.51
N PHE A 389 11.61 -23.37 3.22
CA PHE A 389 12.42 -24.45 2.67
C PHE A 389 13.82 -24.44 3.29
N ALA A 390 14.42 -23.25 3.48
CA ALA A 390 15.71 -23.10 4.17
C ALA A 390 15.72 -23.73 5.57
N PHE A 391 14.64 -23.53 6.35
CA PHE A 391 14.50 -24.11 7.69
C PHE A 391 14.04 -25.57 7.71
N ALA A 392 13.62 -26.12 6.57
CA ALA A 392 13.20 -27.51 6.45
C ALA A 392 14.37 -28.44 6.11
N LEU A 393 15.46 -27.91 5.54
CA LEU A 393 16.66 -28.66 5.15
C LEU A 393 17.19 -29.57 6.27
N ASP A 394 17.27 -29.06 7.50
CA ASP A 394 17.79 -29.80 8.65
C ASP A 394 16.93 -31.02 9.06
N TYR A 395 15.70 -31.11 8.55
CA TYR A 395 14.71 -32.14 8.93
C TYR A 395 14.35 -33.09 7.77
N LEU A 396 14.88 -32.85 6.57
CA LEU A 396 14.57 -33.64 5.38
C LEU A 396 15.35 -34.95 5.36
N LYS A 397 14.69 -36.02 4.91
CA LYS A 397 15.31 -37.32 4.68
C LYS A 397 15.31 -37.58 3.18
N HIS A 398 16.46 -37.39 2.54
CA HIS A 398 16.65 -37.60 1.11
C HIS A 398 16.79 -39.09 0.77
N GLU A 399 15.74 -39.88 1.01
CA GLU A 399 15.81 -41.35 0.83
C GLU A 399 15.51 -41.79 -0.62
N HIS A 400 14.72 -41.03 -1.38
CA HIS A 400 14.35 -41.38 -2.77
C HIS A 400 14.22 -40.15 -3.67
N SER A 401 14.68 -40.29 -4.93
CA SER A 401 14.46 -39.31 -6.01
C SER A 401 12.96 -39.22 -6.33
N LYS A 402 12.43 -37.99 -6.33
CA LYS A 402 11.02 -37.67 -6.60
C LYS A 402 10.95 -36.59 -7.67
N THR A 403 9.84 -36.55 -8.38
CA THR A 403 9.51 -35.52 -9.38
C THR A 403 8.57 -34.47 -8.80
N TYR A 404 8.87 -33.19 -9.03
CA TYR A 404 8.15 -32.07 -8.42
C TYR A 404 7.62 -31.09 -9.45
N ALA A 405 6.41 -30.57 -9.20
CA ALA A 405 5.87 -29.42 -9.90
C ALA A 405 5.76 -28.24 -8.94
N VAL A 406 6.48 -27.15 -9.22
CA VAL A 406 6.53 -25.95 -8.37
C VAL A 406 5.72 -24.84 -9.04
N ILE A 407 4.56 -24.53 -8.47
CA ILE A 407 3.69 -23.44 -8.93
C ILE A 407 4.02 -22.19 -8.12
N VAL A 408 4.41 -21.12 -8.81
CA VAL A 408 4.92 -19.89 -8.19
C VAL A 408 4.01 -18.72 -8.53
N ASP A 409 3.50 -18.02 -7.53
CA ASP A 409 2.79 -16.75 -7.73
C ASP A 409 3.76 -15.57 -7.56
N GLU A 410 3.66 -14.58 -8.46
CA GLU A 410 4.55 -13.42 -8.54
C GLU A 410 6.03 -13.83 -8.61
N ALA A 411 6.38 -14.63 -9.61
CA ALA A 411 7.69 -15.26 -9.76
C ALA A 411 8.91 -14.31 -9.68
N HIS A 412 8.72 -13.01 -9.94
CA HIS A 412 9.80 -12.01 -9.81
C HIS A 412 10.11 -11.57 -8.38
N THR A 413 9.24 -11.86 -7.39
CA THR A 413 9.53 -11.64 -5.96
C THR A 413 9.67 -12.94 -5.19
N ALA A 414 8.93 -13.99 -5.56
CA ALA A 414 8.87 -15.24 -4.80
C ALA A 414 10.19 -16.03 -4.83
N ILE A 415 10.89 -16.12 -5.96
CA ILE A 415 12.12 -16.90 -6.07
C ILE A 415 13.32 -15.95 -6.22
N GLY A 416 13.83 -15.48 -5.08
CA GLY A 416 15.16 -14.87 -5.01
C GLY A 416 16.25 -15.90 -5.32
N SER A 417 17.44 -15.44 -5.73
CA SER A 417 18.56 -16.33 -6.10
C SER A 417 19.01 -17.29 -4.99
N GLU A 418 18.87 -16.89 -3.72
CA GLU A 418 19.20 -17.75 -2.57
C GLU A 418 18.04 -18.71 -2.26
N ALA A 419 16.81 -18.22 -2.34
CA ALA A 419 15.63 -19.01 -2.05
C ALA A 419 15.40 -20.13 -3.09
N ALA A 420 15.82 -19.90 -4.35
CA ALA A 420 15.89 -20.92 -5.40
C ALA A 420 16.81 -22.07 -4.99
N LYS A 421 18.02 -21.74 -4.51
CA LYS A 421 19.01 -22.71 -4.06
C LYS A 421 18.48 -23.55 -2.90
N ASP A 422 17.89 -22.90 -1.89
CA ASP A 422 17.37 -23.61 -0.71
C ASP A 422 16.20 -24.53 -1.09
N LEU A 423 15.37 -24.13 -2.04
CA LEU A 423 14.30 -24.97 -2.58
C LEU A 423 14.85 -26.16 -3.38
N VAL A 424 15.82 -25.95 -4.27
CA VAL A 424 16.46 -27.04 -5.03
C VAL A 424 17.14 -28.02 -4.09
N ASN A 425 17.90 -27.54 -3.11
CA ASN A 425 18.51 -28.37 -2.07
C ASN A 425 17.47 -29.18 -1.31
N ALA A 426 16.34 -28.59 -0.94
CA ALA A 426 15.29 -29.27 -0.19
C ALA A 426 14.55 -30.36 -1.00
N LEU A 427 14.57 -30.25 -2.33
CA LEU A 427 13.82 -31.12 -3.24
C LEU A 427 14.69 -32.09 -4.04
N SER A 428 16.02 -32.06 -3.85
CA SER A 428 16.95 -32.88 -4.64
C SER A 428 17.74 -33.81 -3.74
N THR A 429 17.98 -35.03 -4.20
CA THR A 429 18.90 -35.98 -3.56
C THR A 429 20.30 -35.86 -4.17
N ASP A 430 21.32 -36.46 -3.54
CA ASP A 430 22.67 -36.51 -4.09
C ASP A 430 22.73 -37.22 -5.45
N GLU A 431 21.88 -38.22 -5.69
CA GLU A 431 21.76 -38.87 -7.00
C GLU A 431 21.19 -37.94 -8.07
N ASP A 432 20.25 -37.06 -7.71
CA ASP A 432 19.67 -36.10 -8.65
C ASP A 432 20.70 -35.06 -9.09
N PHE A 433 21.58 -34.63 -8.17
CA PHE A 433 22.71 -33.77 -8.50
C PHE A 433 23.70 -34.42 -9.46
N LYS A 434 23.95 -35.73 -9.32
CA LYS A 434 24.83 -36.52 -10.21
C LYS A 434 24.23 -36.78 -11.60
N LYS A 435 22.90 -36.77 -11.75
CA LYS A 435 22.22 -36.97 -13.05
C LYS A 435 22.25 -35.73 -13.96
N ASN A 436 22.70 -34.58 -13.45
CA ASN A 436 22.93 -33.41 -14.27
C ASN A 436 24.26 -33.55 -15.05
N VAL A 437 24.22 -33.17 -16.33
CA VAL A 437 25.16 -33.59 -17.38
C VAL A 437 26.63 -33.18 -17.14
N ASP A 438 26.89 -32.23 -16.22
CA ASP A 438 28.21 -31.61 -16.01
C ASP A 438 28.67 -31.67 -14.52
N TYR A 439 28.29 -32.69 -13.76
CA TYR A 439 28.75 -32.87 -12.38
C TYR A 439 29.17 -34.31 -12.08
N ASP A 440 30.46 -34.58 -12.21
CA ASP A 440 31.11 -35.75 -11.62
C ASP A 440 32.02 -35.31 -10.46
N PRO A 441 31.67 -35.66 -9.20
CA PRO A 441 32.54 -35.37 -8.05
C PRO A 441 33.95 -35.96 -8.18
N GLU A 442 34.12 -37.03 -8.96
CA GLU A 442 35.39 -37.73 -9.15
C GLU A 442 36.33 -37.04 -10.16
N GLU A 443 35.83 -36.06 -10.92
CA GLU A 443 36.63 -35.27 -11.88
C GLU A 443 37.38 -34.09 -11.22
N TYR A 444 37.11 -33.78 -9.95
CA TYR A 444 37.71 -32.64 -9.25
C TYR A 444 38.88 -33.06 -8.34
N ASP A 445 40.03 -32.40 -8.50
CA ASP A 445 41.27 -32.71 -7.76
C ASP A 445 41.21 -32.36 -6.26
N SER A 446 40.25 -31.51 -5.84
CA SER A 446 40.12 -31.01 -4.46
C SER A 446 38.72 -31.20 -3.89
N PRO A 447 38.58 -31.63 -2.61
CA PRO A 447 37.29 -31.68 -1.92
C PRO A 447 36.56 -30.33 -1.86
N LEU A 448 37.30 -29.22 -1.84
CA LEU A 448 36.74 -27.87 -1.90
C LEU A 448 36.06 -27.61 -3.25
N ASP A 449 36.69 -28.05 -4.34
CA ASP A 449 36.22 -27.79 -5.70
C ASP A 449 34.96 -28.60 -5.99
N ALA A 450 34.95 -29.87 -5.58
CA ALA A 450 33.77 -30.72 -5.64
C ALA A 450 32.58 -30.10 -4.87
N LEU A 451 32.82 -29.57 -3.66
CA LEU A 451 31.76 -28.92 -2.88
C LEU A 451 31.26 -27.62 -3.52
N MET A 452 32.16 -26.82 -4.11
CA MET A 452 31.80 -25.58 -4.80
C MET A 452 31.01 -25.86 -6.09
N ALA A 453 31.42 -26.87 -6.86
CA ALA A 453 30.64 -27.37 -7.98
C ALA A 453 29.23 -27.82 -7.53
N GLN A 454 29.12 -28.54 -6.42
CA GLN A 454 27.83 -28.94 -5.86
C GLN A 454 26.97 -27.72 -5.47
N MET A 455 27.56 -26.71 -4.82
CA MET A 455 26.88 -25.48 -4.41
C MET A 455 26.40 -24.64 -5.60
N GLN A 456 27.12 -24.67 -6.72
CA GLN A 456 26.72 -24.02 -7.95
C GLN A 456 25.62 -24.81 -8.66
N ASN A 457 25.75 -26.14 -8.72
CA ASN A 457 24.76 -27.04 -9.31
C ASN A 457 23.40 -26.91 -8.61
N SER A 458 23.36 -26.70 -7.28
CA SER A 458 22.10 -26.45 -6.58
C SER A 458 21.45 -25.08 -6.84
N ARG A 459 22.10 -24.19 -7.58
CA ARG A 459 21.47 -22.97 -8.10
C ARG A 459 20.85 -23.21 -9.48
N LYS A 460 21.24 -24.28 -10.18
CA LYS A 460 20.71 -24.61 -11.50
C LYS A 460 19.31 -25.18 -11.38
N MET A 461 18.58 -25.09 -12.48
CA MET A 461 17.30 -25.77 -12.63
C MET A 461 17.55 -27.27 -12.79
N MET A 462 16.80 -28.08 -12.04
CA MET A 462 16.97 -29.53 -12.02
C MET A 462 15.93 -30.22 -12.91
N LYS A 463 16.33 -31.29 -13.61
CA LYS A 463 15.45 -32.03 -14.54
C LYS A 463 14.27 -32.74 -13.87
N HIS A 464 14.30 -32.98 -12.56
CA HIS A 464 13.17 -33.57 -11.82
C HIS A 464 12.18 -32.51 -11.28
N ILE A 465 12.45 -31.21 -11.47
CA ILE A 465 11.62 -30.11 -10.98
C ILE A 465 11.10 -29.29 -12.16
N SER A 466 9.77 -29.16 -12.28
CA SER A 466 9.15 -28.28 -13.27
C SER A 466 8.61 -27.02 -12.61
N TYR A 467 8.86 -25.85 -13.19
CA TYR A 467 8.40 -24.57 -12.64
C TYR A 467 7.25 -23.98 -13.46
N PHE A 468 6.16 -23.60 -12.78
CA PHE A 468 5.01 -22.92 -13.36
C PHE A 468 4.89 -21.52 -12.73
N ALA A 469 5.49 -20.54 -13.40
CA ALA A 469 5.62 -19.16 -12.93
C ALA A 469 4.44 -18.29 -13.41
N PHE A 470 3.58 -17.87 -12.49
CA PHE A 470 2.49 -16.92 -12.75
C PHE A 470 2.91 -15.51 -12.39
N THR A 471 2.72 -14.55 -13.29
CA THR A 471 2.95 -13.13 -13.00
C THR A 471 2.07 -12.23 -13.87
N ALA A 472 1.75 -11.04 -13.36
CA ALA A 472 1.11 -9.99 -14.18
C ALA A 472 2.16 -9.09 -14.87
N THR A 473 3.36 -9.02 -14.31
CA THR A 473 4.39 -8.04 -14.68
C THR A 473 5.76 -8.73 -14.77
N PRO A 474 6.00 -9.58 -15.79
CA PRO A 474 7.28 -10.26 -15.93
C PRO A 474 8.43 -9.25 -16.08
N LYS A 475 9.56 -9.56 -15.43
CA LYS A 475 10.84 -8.87 -15.63
C LYS A 475 11.67 -9.60 -16.69
N ASP A 476 12.74 -8.96 -17.13
CA ASP A 476 13.75 -9.56 -18.02
C ASP A 476 14.22 -10.93 -17.49
N LYS A 477 14.60 -11.00 -16.22
CA LYS A 477 15.00 -12.24 -15.54
C LYS A 477 13.91 -13.33 -15.56
N THR A 478 12.64 -12.94 -15.45
CA THR A 478 11.51 -13.88 -15.46
C THR A 478 11.32 -14.52 -16.82
N PHE A 479 11.43 -13.73 -17.89
CA PHE A 479 11.40 -14.24 -19.27
C PHE A 479 12.54 -15.22 -19.52
N VAL A 480 13.77 -14.86 -19.14
CA VAL A 480 14.94 -15.72 -19.40
C VAL A 480 14.84 -17.05 -18.66
N LEU A 481 14.29 -17.08 -17.44
CA LEU A 481 14.19 -18.32 -16.65
C LEU A 481 13.00 -19.21 -17.03
N TYR A 482 11.84 -18.60 -17.30
CA TYR A 482 10.57 -19.35 -17.41
C TYR A 482 9.87 -19.19 -18.76
N GLY A 483 10.25 -18.19 -19.55
CA GLY A 483 9.66 -17.91 -20.85
C GLY A 483 9.99 -18.98 -21.88
N LYS A 484 9.07 -19.16 -22.82
CA LYS A 484 9.30 -19.95 -24.03
C LYS A 484 10.46 -19.35 -24.80
N ASP A 485 11.49 -20.16 -25.04
CA ASP A 485 12.76 -19.74 -25.65
C ASP A 485 13.41 -18.53 -24.96
N GLY A 486 13.09 -18.31 -23.67
CA GLY A 486 13.54 -17.16 -22.89
C GLY A 486 12.91 -15.81 -23.27
N LYS A 487 11.89 -15.77 -24.14
CA LYS A 487 11.42 -14.53 -24.79
C LYS A 487 9.94 -14.20 -24.60
N GLU A 488 9.08 -15.22 -24.56
CA GLU A 488 7.62 -15.06 -24.57
C GLU A 488 6.95 -15.91 -23.47
N PRO A 489 5.75 -15.57 -23.01
CA PRO A 489 4.99 -16.44 -22.12
C PRO A 489 4.34 -17.60 -22.89
N GLN A 490 4.18 -18.76 -22.27
CA GLN A 490 3.47 -19.92 -22.84
C GLN A 490 1.95 -19.69 -22.92
N ASP A 491 1.40 -18.86 -22.04
CA ASP A 491 0.04 -18.33 -22.15
C ASP A 491 -0.03 -16.87 -21.66
N LEU A 492 -0.74 -16.03 -22.42
CA LEU A 492 -0.94 -14.61 -22.16
C LEU A 492 -2.44 -14.30 -21.99
N TYR A 493 -2.76 -13.56 -20.95
CA TYR A 493 -4.03 -12.89 -20.76
C TYR A 493 -3.76 -11.44 -20.34
N SER A 494 -3.84 -10.55 -21.32
CA SER A 494 -3.35 -9.17 -21.21
C SER A 494 -4.24 -8.28 -20.35
N MET A 495 -3.70 -7.13 -19.94
CA MET A 495 -4.48 -6.12 -19.22
C MET A 495 -5.60 -5.56 -20.12
N LYS A 496 -5.30 -5.29 -21.38
CA LYS A 496 -6.27 -4.85 -22.39
C LYS A 496 -7.45 -5.80 -22.49
N GLN A 497 -7.19 -7.11 -22.70
CA GLN A 497 -8.27 -8.09 -22.81
C GLN A 497 -9.16 -8.09 -21.57
N ALA A 498 -8.55 -8.04 -20.37
CA ALA A 498 -9.30 -8.01 -19.12
C ALA A 498 -10.17 -6.74 -18.94
N ILE A 499 -9.73 -5.60 -19.48
CA ILE A 499 -10.48 -4.33 -19.47
C ILE A 499 -11.63 -4.39 -20.48
N ASP A 500 -11.35 -4.83 -21.70
CA ASP A 500 -12.33 -4.90 -22.80
C ASP A 500 -13.49 -5.84 -22.43
N GLU A 501 -13.17 -6.96 -21.79
CA GLU A 501 -14.13 -7.95 -21.27
C GLU A 501 -14.83 -7.48 -19.97
N LYS A 502 -14.55 -6.27 -19.48
CA LYS A 502 -15.08 -5.70 -18.22
C LYS A 502 -14.83 -6.59 -17.00
N PHE A 503 -13.76 -7.38 -17.01
CA PHE A 503 -13.35 -8.18 -15.87
C PHE A 503 -12.57 -7.38 -14.84
N ILE A 504 -11.85 -6.37 -15.31
CA ILE A 504 -11.22 -5.35 -14.47
C ILE A 504 -11.64 -3.97 -15.00
N LEU A 505 -11.65 -2.99 -14.10
CA LEU A 505 -11.83 -1.58 -14.46
C LEU A 505 -10.48 -0.99 -14.89
N ASP A 506 -10.52 -0.09 -15.86
CA ASP A 506 -9.36 0.64 -16.30
C ASP A 506 -9.08 1.82 -15.36
N VAL A 507 -8.01 1.68 -14.58
CA VAL A 507 -7.57 2.65 -13.58
C VAL A 507 -6.94 3.90 -14.20
N THR A 508 -6.69 3.88 -15.51
CA THR A 508 -6.06 4.97 -16.25
C THR A 508 -7.07 5.94 -16.85
N GLN A 509 -8.38 5.63 -16.80
CA GLN A 509 -9.44 6.46 -17.39
C GLN A 509 -9.70 7.77 -16.63
N ASN A 510 -9.66 7.74 -15.31
CA ASN A 510 -9.83 8.94 -14.47
C ASN A 510 -8.58 9.15 -13.62
N TYR A 511 -7.57 9.72 -14.25
CA TYR A 511 -6.30 10.05 -13.61
C TYR A 511 -6.18 11.56 -13.45
N VAL A 512 -5.99 12.00 -12.22
CA VAL A 512 -5.78 13.39 -11.84
C VAL A 512 -4.39 13.47 -11.23
N SER A 513 -3.53 14.34 -11.75
CA SER A 513 -2.24 14.64 -11.12
C SER A 513 -2.13 16.10 -10.74
N TYR A 514 -1.57 16.33 -9.57
CA TYR A 514 -1.25 17.63 -9.03
C TYR A 514 0.25 17.83 -9.02
N LYS A 515 0.70 18.97 -9.52
CA LYS A 515 2.08 19.41 -9.41
C LYS A 515 2.20 20.30 -8.17
N THR A 516 3.06 19.91 -7.24
CA THR A 516 3.45 20.78 -6.13
C THR A 516 4.53 21.72 -6.66
N MET A 517 4.16 22.97 -6.91
CA MET A 517 5.05 24.06 -7.32
C MET A 517 5.52 24.80 -6.08
N PHE A 518 6.79 25.14 -6.02
CA PHE A 518 7.36 25.81 -4.86
C PHE A 518 8.54 26.68 -5.26
N GLU A 519 8.85 27.65 -4.40
CA GLU A 519 10.03 28.51 -4.51
C GLU A 519 10.81 28.42 -3.21
N LEU A 520 12.08 28.05 -3.30
CA LEU A 520 13.01 28.02 -2.17
C LEU A 520 13.92 29.25 -2.21
N ILE A 521 14.17 29.86 -1.06
CA ILE A 521 15.07 30.99 -0.89
C ILE A 521 16.21 30.64 0.07
N GLU A 522 17.29 31.41 0.02
CA GLU A 522 18.39 31.32 0.97
C GLU A 522 18.06 32.11 2.25
N LYS A 523 18.26 31.51 3.43
CA LYS A 523 17.88 32.10 4.73
C LYS A 523 18.68 33.35 5.08
N ASN A 524 19.95 33.42 4.68
CA ASN A 524 20.85 34.52 4.93
C ASN A 524 21.88 34.61 3.79
N PRO A 525 21.65 35.42 2.75
CA PRO A 525 22.63 35.59 1.69
C PRO A 525 23.80 36.45 2.22
N THR A 526 24.88 35.82 2.67
CA THR A 526 26.17 36.49 2.94
C THR A 526 27.05 36.43 1.69
N GLU A 527 27.66 37.54 1.29
CA GLU A 527 28.43 37.67 0.04
C GLU A 527 29.71 36.81 -0.02
N ASP A 528 30.15 36.18 1.09
CA ASP A 528 31.53 35.65 1.20
C ASP A 528 31.70 34.12 1.40
N GLU A 529 30.65 33.29 1.40
CA GLU A 529 30.83 31.82 1.47
C GLU A 529 30.06 31.07 0.36
N GLN A 530 30.73 30.84 -0.78
CA GLN A 530 30.22 29.95 -1.83
C GLN A 530 30.41 28.48 -1.42
N GLN A 531 29.60 28.00 -0.48
CA GLN A 531 29.58 26.59 -0.12
C GLN A 531 29.06 25.77 -1.31
N LEU A 532 29.88 24.86 -1.82
CA LEU A 532 29.58 24.02 -2.98
C LEU A 532 29.07 22.66 -2.53
N PHE A 533 27.92 22.25 -3.08
CA PHE A 533 27.28 20.96 -2.79
C PHE A 533 27.20 20.09 -4.05
N GLU A 534 27.33 18.78 -3.87
CA GLU A 534 27.10 17.82 -4.94
C GLU A 534 25.63 17.86 -5.40
N LYS A 535 25.41 18.17 -6.68
CA LYS A 535 24.10 18.48 -7.25
C LYS A 535 23.03 17.42 -7.00
N LYS A 536 23.27 16.14 -7.34
CA LYS A 536 22.27 15.08 -7.15
C LYS A 536 21.97 14.85 -5.66
N LYS A 537 22.98 14.95 -4.79
CA LYS A 537 22.78 14.81 -3.33
C LYS A 537 21.97 15.97 -2.76
N ALA A 538 22.30 17.20 -3.14
CA ALA A 538 21.59 18.40 -2.72
C ALA A 538 20.11 18.37 -3.14
N LEU A 539 19.83 18.05 -4.41
CA LEU A 539 18.46 17.91 -4.92
C LEU A 539 17.65 16.86 -4.16
N ARG A 540 18.29 15.75 -3.74
CA ARG A 540 17.65 14.73 -2.92
C ARG A 540 17.29 15.25 -1.52
N VAL A 541 18.21 15.95 -0.86
CA VAL A 541 17.98 16.56 0.46
C VAL A 541 16.82 17.57 0.40
N ILE A 542 16.82 18.42 -0.62
CA ILE A 542 15.75 19.39 -0.87
C ILE A 542 14.40 18.67 -1.08
N SER A 543 14.36 17.61 -1.88
CA SER A 543 13.14 16.83 -2.09
C SER A 543 12.62 16.15 -0.82
N GLU A 544 13.52 15.61 0.02
CA GLU A 544 13.16 15.02 1.31
C GLU A 544 12.63 16.07 2.30
N PHE A 545 13.18 17.29 2.29
CA PHE A 545 12.70 18.42 3.09
C PHE A 545 11.26 18.80 2.73
N LEU A 546 10.99 19.00 1.44
CA LEU A 546 9.65 19.32 0.94
C LEU A 546 8.62 18.22 1.28
N GLY A 547 9.03 16.95 1.20
CA GLY A 547 8.17 15.83 1.57
C GLY A 547 7.85 15.75 3.07
N ARG A 548 8.69 16.33 3.93
CA ARG A 548 8.48 16.36 5.40
C ARG A 548 7.71 17.59 5.87
N ASP A 549 7.61 18.62 5.04
CA ASP A 549 6.99 19.88 5.41
C ASP A 549 5.53 19.68 5.88
N LYS A 550 5.22 20.26 7.04
CA LYS A 550 3.92 20.08 7.73
C LYS A 550 2.80 20.86 7.04
N TYR A 551 3.12 21.90 6.28
CA TYR A 551 2.14 22.70 5.56
C TYR A 551 1.72 21.99 4.27
N ILE A 552 2.68 21.43 3.52
CA ILE A 552 2.40 20.62 2.32
C ILE A 552 1.51 19.42 2.67
N LYS A 553 1.85 18.66 3.72
CA LYS A 553 1.03 17.51 4.16
C LYS A 553 -0.37 17.92 4.58
N LEU A 554 -0.52 19.02 5.31
CA LEU A 554 -1.82 19.52 5.74
C LEU A 554 -2.70 19.90 4.53
N ARG A 555 -2.14 20.62 3.56
CA ARG A 555 -2.86 21.01 2.34
C ARG A 555 -3.31 19.79 1.54
N LYS A 556 -2.41 18.81 1.33
CA LYS A 556 -2.77 17.54 0.66
C LYS A 556 -3.83 16.76 1.44
N ALA A 557 -3.72 16.67 2.76
CA ALA A 557 -4.69 15.97 3.60
C ALA A 557 -6.08 16.61 3.54
N SER A 558 -6.16 17.95 3.54
CA SER A 558 -7.43 18.67 3.36
C SER A 558 -8.04 18.37 2.00
N MET A 559 -7.26 18.44 0.91
CA MET A 559 -7.73 18.05 -0.43
C MET A 559 -8.22 16.60 -0.50
N ILE A 560 -7.53 15.67 0.19
CA ILE A 560 -7.93 14.25 0.27
C ILE A 560 -9.31 14.12 0.92
N VAL A 561 -9.50 14.74 2.09
CA VAL A 561 -10.77 14.64 2.84
C VAL A 561 -11.89 15.32 2.07
N ASP A 562 -11.67 16.52 1.54
CA ASP A 562 -12.66 17.27 0.77
C ASP A 562 -13.11 16.51 -0.47
N GLN A 563 -12.17 15.99 -1.25
CA GLN A 563 -12.50 15.20 -2.43
C GLN A 563 -13.25 13.92 -2.06
N PHE A 564 -12.86 13.28 -0.94
CA PHE A 564 -13.54 12.10 -0.45
C PHE A 564 -14.99 12.43 -0.07
N MET A 565 -15.19 13.44 0.77
CA MET A 565 -16.51 13.80 1.32
C MET A 565 -17.44 14.43 0.28
N LYS A 566 -16.93 15.19 -0.69
CA LYS A 566 -17.76 15.81 -1.74
C LYS A 566 -18.15 14.81 -2.83
N PHE A 567 -17.23 13.96 -3.27
CA PHE A 567 -17.42 13.13 -4.47
C PHE A 567 -17.37 11.63 -4.19
N THR A 568 -16.32 11.13 -3.53
CA THR A 568 -16.11 9.69 -3.40
C THR A 568 -17.17 9.04 -2.53
N ILE A 569 -17.57 9.66 -1.42
CA ILE A 569 -18.50 9.06 -0.45
C ILE A 569 -19.86 8.71 -1.04
N ASN A 570 -20.29 9.40 -2.11
CA ASN A 570 -21.58 9.17 -2.78
C ASN A 570 -21.51 8.07 -3.86
N LYS A 571 -20.32 7.59 -4.21
CA LYS A 571 -20.13 6.52 -5.18
C LYS A 571 -20.50 5.16 -4.57
N ILE A 572 -20.78 4.19 -5.44
CA ILE A 572 -21.10 2.81 -5.06
C ILE A 572 -22.22 2.77 -4.00
N ASN A 573 -23.32 3.49 -4.24
CA ASN A 573 -24.46 3.56 -3.32
C ASN A 573 -24.06 3.90 -1.87
N HIS A 574 -23.23 4.92 -1.69
CA HIS A 574 -22.69 5.37 -0.40
C HIS A 574 -21.72 4.42 0.32
N GLN A 575 -21.26 3.36 -0.36
CA GLN A 575 -20.34 2.37 0.20
C GLN A 575 -18.88 2.53 -0.27
N ALA A 576 -18.59 3.50 -1.13
CA ALA A 576 -17.25 3.71 -1.66
C ALA A 576 -16.21 3.97 -0.56
N LYS A 577 -15.04 3.36 -0.74
CA LYS A 577 -13.87 3.48 0.13
C LYS A 577 -12.68 4.03 -0.65
N ALA A 578 -11.72 4.60 0.07
CA ALA A 578 -10.49 5.14 -0.50
C ALA A 578 -9.22 4.64 0.19
N MET A 579 -8.10 4.72 -0.54
CA MET A 579 -6.76 4.37 -0.03
C MET A 579 -5.81 5.55 -0.22
N VAL A 580 -5.01 5.87 0.79
CA VAL A 580 -3.94 6.88 0.73
C VAL A 580 -2.60 6.17 0.77
N VAL A 581 -1.81 6.29 -0.30
CA VAL A 581 -0.50 5.64 -0.44
C VAL A 581 0.60 6.65 -0.14
N CYS A 582 1.24 6.48 1.00
CA CYS A 582 2.30 7.35 1.51
C CYS A 582 3.69 6.82 1.14
N ASP A 583 4.67 7.73 1.07
CA ASP A 583 6.06 7.40 0.74
C ASP A 583 6.82 6.66 1.84
N SER A 584 6.42 6.82 3.09
CA SER A 584 7.12 6.35 4.26
C SER A 584 6.16 6.02 5.40
N ARG A 585 6.63 5.20 6.33
CA ARG A 585 5.87 4.83 7.55
C ARG A 585 5.58 6.05 8.41
N GLN A 586 6.52 7.00 8.48
CA GLN A 586 6.36 8.26 9.19
C GLN A 586 5.26 9.12 8.53
N ALA A 587 5.28 9.26 7.21
CA ALA A 587 4.25 10.01 6.50
C ALA A 587 2.85 9.39 6.68
N ALA A 588 2.73 8.05 6.68
CA ALA A 588 1.45 7.38 6.95
C ALA A 588 0.91 7.71 8.36
N ALA A 589 1.78 7.72 9.38
CA ALA A 589 1.41 8.12 10.74
C ALA A 589 1.00 9.60 10.80
N ASP A 590 1.75 10.50 10.14
CA ASP A 590 1.42 11.92 10.09
C ASP A 590 0.07 12.16 9.39
N TYR A 591 -0.16 11.54 8.22
CA TYR A 591 -1.42 11.66 7.48
C TYR A 591 -2.62 11.16 8.29
N LYS A 592 -2.48 10.03 9.00
CA LYS A 592 -3.54 9.51 9.88
C LYS A 592 -3.96 10.53 10.93
N GLN A 593 -3.01 11.13 11.63
CA GLN A 593 -3.32 12.13 12.66
C GLN A 593 -3.95 13.40 12.08
N ILE A 594 -3.48 13.86 10.92
CA ILE A 594 -4.01 15.07 10.28
C ILE A 594 -5.42 14.82 9.75
N ILE A 595 -5.63 13.72 9.01
CA ILE A 595 -6.92 13.36 8.41
C ILE A 595 -7.98 13.11 9.50
N ASP A 596 -7.64 12.38 10.57
CA ASP A 596 -8.59 12.15 11.68
C ASP A 596 -9.01 13.44 12.37
N ARG A 597 -8.09 14.41 12.47
CA ARG A 597 -8.38 15.72 13.05
C ARG A 597 -9.36 16.50 12.18
N ILE A 598 -9.08 16.60 10.87
CA ILE A 598 -9.94 17.26 9.88
C ILE A 598 -11.35 16.64 9.93
N ILE A 599 -11.46 15.31 9.90
CA ILE A 599 -12.75 14.62 9.94
C ILE A 599 -13.50 14.89 11.25
N ARG A 600 -12.81 14.96 12.39
CA ARG A 600 -13.43 15.24 13.68
C ARG A 600 -13.93 16.69 13.78
N GLU A 601 -13.12 17.65 13.33
CA GLU A 601 -13.37 19.08 13.49
C GLU A 601 -14.40 19.61 12.47
N GLU A 602 -14.38 19.11 11.22
CA GLU A 602 -15.19 19.66 10.12
C GLU A 602 -16.40 18.82 9.77
N TYR A 603 -16.31 17.52 9.98
CA TYR A 603 -17.32 16.54 9.58
C TYR A 603 -17.88 15.77 10.78
N ASN A 604 -17.65 16.24 12.00
CA ASN A 604 -18.15 15.66 13.26
C ASN A 604 -17.90 14.14 13.40
N GLY A 605 -16.80 13.63 12.83
CA GLY A 605 -16.50 12.21 12.89
C GLY A 605 -17.40 11.34 12.00
N ALA A 606 -17.98 11.88 10.93
CA ALA A 606 -18.89 11.17 10.03
C ALA A 606 -18.32 9.87 9.43
N ILE A 607 -17.00 9.75 9.33
CA ILE A 607 -16.30 8.56 8.86
C ILE A 607 -15.09 8.27 9.76
N LYS A 608 -14.58 7.04 9.68
CA LYS A 608 -13.35 6.60 10.35
C LYS A 608 -12.27 6.21 9.35
N THR A 609 -11.02 6.22 9.81
CA THR A 609 -9.86 5.84 8.99
C THR A 609 -9.03 4.77 9.69
N LEU A 610 -8.27 3.98 8.92
CA LEU A 610 -7.31 3.01 9.41
C LEU A 610 -5.91 3.32 8.85
N VAL A 611 -4.86 2.91 9.57
CA VAL A 611 -3.47 3.02 9.11
C VAL A 611 -2.78 1.65 9.14
N ALA A 612 -1.94 1.39 8.14
CA ALA A 612 -1.18 0.15 8.02
C ALA A 612 0.30 0.37 7.65
N PHE A 613 1.21 -0.02 8.54
CA PHE A 613 2.65 -0.05 8.36
C PHE A 613 3.33 -1.04 9.31
N SER A 614 4.53 -1.53 8.96
CA SER A 614 5.27 -2.48 9.79
C SER A 614 6.16 -1.78 10.83
N GLY A 615 6.18 -2.34 12.05
CA GLY A 615 7.07 -1.92 13.14
C GLY A 615 6.67 -0.61 13.84
N GLU A 616 7.53 -0.16 14.75
CA GLU A 616 7.39 1.14 15.43
C GLU A 616 8.00 2.25 14.57
N VAL A 617 7.33 3.41 14.52
CA VAL A 617 7.83 4.63 13.87
C VAL A 617 7.64 5.83 14.79
N ILE A 618 8.53 6.81 14.69
CA ILE A 618 8.40 8.09 15.38
C ILE A 618 7.79 9.09 14.39
N ASP A 619 6.68 9.72 14.78
CA ASP A 619 6.00 10.73 13.95
C ASP A 619 6.77 12.07 13.91
N SER A 620 6.29 13.02 13.11
CA SER A 620 6.89 14.37 13.01
C SER A 620 6.73 15.24 14.27
N ASN A 621 6.11 14.72 15.33
CA ASN A 621 5.94 15.35 16.64
C ASN A 621 6.68 14.61 17.75
N GLY A 622 7.50 13.60 17.43
CA GLY A 622 8.28 12.82 18.39
C GLY A 622 7.51 11.71 19.11
N ARG A 623 6.29 11.37 18.68
CA ARG A 623 5.46 10.34 19.30
C ARG A 623 5.74 8.98 18.68
N LYS A 624 5.75 7.94 19.52
CA LYS A 624 5.86 6.55 19.08
C LYS A 624 4.52 6.06 18.54
N CYS A 625 4.52 5.63 17.29
CA CYS A 625 3.35 5.19 16.55
C CYS A 625 3.50 3.73 16.12
N THR A 626 2.44 2.95 16.33
CA THR A 626 2.30 1.55 15.91
C THR A 626 0.88 1.36 15.35
N GLU A 627 0.64 0.32 14.54
CA GLU A 627 -0.73 0.04 14.05
C GLU A 627 -1.73 -0.09 15.21
N ALA A 628 -1.35 -0.83 16.26
CA ALA A 628 -2.20 -1.04 17.42
C ALA A 628 -2.58 0.28 18.11
N ASN A 629 -1.63 1.22 18.28
CA ASN A 629 -1.92 2.46 19.00
C ASN A 629 -2.62 3.53 18.15
N MET A 630 -2.66 3.37 16.83
CA MET A 630 -3.28 4.32 15.90
C MET A 630 -4.63 3.86 15.35
N ASN A 631 -4.97 2.58 15.49
CA ASN A 631 -6.23 2.01 15.03
C ASN A 631 -7.15 1.67 16.22
N ASP A 632 -8.43 1.97 16.08
CA ASP A 632 -9.45 1.63 17.07
C ASP A 632 -9.42 0.11 17.37
N GLY A 633 -9.49 -0.26 18.65
CA GLY A 633 -9.52 -1.67 19.07
C GLY A 633 -8.17 -2.39 19.02
N ASN A 634 -7.05 -1.67 18.86
CA ASN A 634 -5.71 -2.24 18.74
C ASN A 634 -5.55 -3.22 17.56
N VAL A 635 -6.27 -2.94 16.47
CA VAL A 635 -6.31 -3.78 15.27
C VAL A 635 -4.97 -3.70 14.53
N THR A 636 -4.41 -4.87 14.17
CA THR A 636 -3.11 -5.00 13.50
C THR A 636 -3.14 -6.01 12.36
N ASP A 637 -2.17 -5.93 11.44
CA ASP A 637 -1.97 -6.91 10.37
C ASP A 637 -3.25 -7.27 9.59
N ASN A 638 -3.69 -8.54 9.65
CA ASN A 638 -4.81 -9.04 8.85
C ASN A 638 -6.15 -8.49 9.33
N ASP A 639 -6.27 -8.21 10.63
CA ASP A 639 -7.52 -7.74 11.22
C ASP A 639 -7.88 -6.35 10.67
N ILE A 640 -6.90 -5.59 10.15
CA ILE A 640 -7.13 -4.31 9.45
C ILE A 640 -7.99 -4.53 8.20
N ALA A 641 -7.77 -5.62 7.45
CA ALA A 641 -8.54 -5.89 6.24
C ALA A 641 -10.00 -6.22 6.58
N GLU A 642 -10.22 -7.04 7.61
CA GLU A 642 -11.55 -7.39 8.11
C GLU A 642 -12.27 -6.15 8.69
N LYS A 643 -11.56 -5.36 9.52
CA LYS A 643 -12.08 -4.12 10.09
C LYS A 643 -12.44 -3.09 9.01
N PHE A 644 -11.67 -3.04 7.94
CA PHE A 644 -11.95 -2.15 6.81
C PHE A 644 -13.19 -2.57 6.00
N GLU A 645 -13.81 -3.72 6.25
CA GLU A 645 -15.10 -4.07 5.64
C GLU A 645 -16.29 -3.39 6.33
N GLU A 646 -16.13 -2.93 7.57
CA GLU A 646 -17.16 -2.20 8.32
C GLU A 646 -17.49 -0.87 7.63
N ASP A 647 -18.74 -0.43 7.74
CA ASP A 647 -19.23 0.73 6.98
C ASP A 647 -18.63 2.06 7.43
N ASP A 648 -18.32 2.20 8.72
CA ASP A 648 -17.73 3.42 9.30
C ASP A 648 -16.32 3.72 8.74
N TYR A 649 -15.53 2.67 8.44
CA TYR A 649 -14.14 2.83 8.00
C TYR A 649 -14.08 3.05 6.50
N LYS A 650 -13.83 4.29 6.08
CA LYS A 650 -13.90 4.69 4.67
C LYS A 650 -12.54 4.94 4.02
N ILE A 651 -11.51 5.29 4.80
CA ILE A 651 -10.17 5.62 4.29
C ILE A 651 -9.11 4.73 4.92
N LEU A 652 -8.29 4.05 4.11
CA LEU A 652 -7.15 3.24 4.54
C LEU A 652 -5.83 3.91 4.13
N ILE A 653 -5.00 4.25 5.10
CA ILE A 653 -3.71 4.93 4.91
C ILE A 653 -2.58 3.91 4.98
N VAL A 654 -1.76 3.81 3.95
CA VAL A 654 -0.75 2.75 3.81
C VAL A 654 0.61 3.31 3.45
N ALA A 655 1.67 2.72 3.99
CA ALA A 655 3.04 2.94 3.51
C ALA A 655 3.44 1.87 2.48
N GLU A 656 3.77 0.65 2.93
CA GLU A 656 4.18 -0.48 2.06
C GLU A 656 3.25 -1.69 2.14
N LYS A 657 2.40 -1.77 3.18
CA LYS A 657 1.41 -2.83 3.34
C LYS A 657 0.26 -2.65 2.35
N PHE A 658 -0.45 -3.73 2.07
CA PHE A 658 -1.65 -3.78 1.21
C PHE A 658 -1.49 -3.33 -0.26
N GLN A 659 -0.27 -2.98 -0.71
CA GLN A 659 0.01 -2.72 -2.13
C GLN A 659 -0.05 -4.01 -3.00
N THR A 660 0.12 -5.18 -2.37
CA THR A 660 0.06 -6.50 -3.01
C THR A 660 -0.86 -7.42 -2.22
N GLY A 661 -1.73 -8.18 -2.90
CA GLY A 661 -2.57 -9.22 -2.27
C GLY A 661 -3.81 -8.72 -1.53
N PHE A 662 -3.98 -7.42 -1.29
CA PHE A 662 -5.21 -6.84 -0.75
C PHE A 662 -6.32 -6.83 -1.81
N ASP A 663 -7.53 -7.23 -1.41
CA ASP A 663 -8.71 -7.31 -2.28
C ASP A 663 -9.92 -6.66 -1.60
N GLN A 664 -10.33 -5.48 -2.09
CA GLN A 664 -11.49 -4.75 -1.58
C GLN A 664 -12.31 -4.21 -2.76
N LYS A 665 -13.48 -4.79 -3.00
CA LYS A 665 -14.36 -4.45 -4.13
C LYS A 665 -14.92 -3.03 -4.04
N LEU A 666 -15.11 -2.52 -2.82
CA LEU A 666 -15.65 -1.18 -2.55
C LEU A 666 -14.60 -0.07 -2.68
N LEU A 667 -13.32 -0.40 -2.91
CA LEU A 667 -12.26 0.59 -3.08
C LEU A 667 -12.42 1.30 -4.43
N HIS A 668 -12.75 2.59 -4.41
CA HIS A 668 -13.03 3.40 -5.60
C HIS A 668 -11.91 4.40 -5.92
N THR A 669 -11.42 5.11 -4.89
CA THR A 669 -10.46 6.22 -5.05
C THR A 669 -9.11 5.88 -4.44
N MET A 670 -8.02 6.20 -5.13
CA MET A 670 -6.67 6.13 -4.58
C MET A 670 -5.99 7.49 -4.61
N PHE A 671 -5.50 7.93 -3.46
CA PHE A 671 -4.67 9.12 -3.29
C PHE A 671 -3.21 8.68 -3.19
N VAL A 672 -2.35 9.22 -4.03
CA VAL A 672 -0.93 8.82 -4.13
C VAL A 672 -0.05 10.01 -3.74
N ASP A 673 0.71 9.86 -2.65
CA ASP A 673 1.78 10.78 -2.26
C ASP A 673 3.13 10.06 -2.18
N ARG A 674 3.36 9.17 -3.13
CA ARG A 674 4.55 8.33 -3.24
C ARG A 674 5.05 8.36 -4.67
N SER A 675 6.38 8.35 -4.84
CA SER A 675 6.94 8.18 -6.17
C SER A 675 6.65 6.75 -6.66
N LEU A 676 5.86 6.65 -7.73
CA LEU A 676 5.46 5.39 -8.37
C LEU A 676 6.09 5.32 -9.77
N GLY A 677 6.80 4.22 -10.02
CA GLY A 677 7.38 3.96 -11.34
C GLY A 677 7.49 2.46 -11.62
N GLY A 678 7.42 2.10 -12.90
CA GLY A 678 7.56 0.72 -13.36
C GLY A 678 6.52 -0.22 -12.73
N ILE A 679 6.96 -1.37 -12.25
CA ILE A 679 6.08 -2.44 -11.76
C ILE A 679 5.31 -2.02 -10.50
N GLN A 680 5.92 -1.22 -9.62
CA GLN A 680 5.26 -0.79 -8.39
C GLN A 680 4.00 0.04 -8.69
N CYS A 681 4.06 0.90 -9.72
CA CYS A 681 2.92 1.70 -10.17
C CYS A 681 1.71 0.81 -10.52
N ILE A 682 1.93 -0.24 -11.33
CA ILE A 682 0.87 -1.16 -11.75
C ILE A 682 0.32 -1.93 -10.55
N GLN A 683 1.19 -2.47 -9.69
CA GLN A 683 0.76 -3.26 -8.53
C GLN A 683 -0.10 -2.46 -7.54
N THR A 684 0.29 -1.20 -7.30
CA THR A 684 -0.41 -0.26 -6.42
C THR A 684 -1.73 0.21 -7.04
N LEU A 685 -1.72 0.79 -8.25
CA LEU A 685 -2.93 1.34 -8.86
C LEU A 685 -3.94 0.25 -9.24
N SER A 686 -3.50 -0.95 -9.62
CA SER A 686 -4.39 -2.08 -9.93
C SER A 686 -5.22 -2.55 -8.74
N ARG A 687 -4.97 -2.08 -7.50
CA ARG A 687 -5.87 -2.36 -6.37
C ARG A 687 -7.29 -1.81 -6.59
N LEU A 688 -7.43 -0.76 -7.41
CA LEU A 688 -8.72 -0.17 -7.77
C LEU A 688 -9.49 -0.99 -8.80
N ASN A 689 -8.85 -1.90 -9.53
CA ASN A 689 -9.38 -2.48 -10.76
C ASN A 689 -10.52 -3.50 -10.57
N ARG A 690 -10.91 -3.79 -9.31
CA ARG A 690 -11.97 -4.75 -9.00
C ARG A 690 -13.34 -4.22 -9.38
N THR A 691 -14.10 -5.02 -10.12
CA THR A 691 -15.48 -4.73 -10.50
C THR A 691 -16.45 -5.03 -9.36
N TYR A 692 -17.49 -4.20 -9.21
CA TYR A 692 -18.59 -4.43 -8.28
C TYR A 692 -19.91 -4.02 -8.95
N TRP A 693 -20.45 -4.93 -9.77
CA TRP A 693 -21.63 -4.67 -10.58
C TRP A 693 -22.93 -4.74 -9.73
N PRO A 694 -23.93 -3.85 -9.95
CA PRO A 694 -23.98 -2.74 -10.92
C PRO A 694 -23.43 -1.40 -10.41
N TYR A 695 -22.91 -1.34 -9.19
CA TYR A 695 -22.69 -0.07 -8.51
C TYR A 695 -21.35 0.62 -8.80
N LYS A 696 -20.33 -0.13 -9.23
CA LYS A 696 -18.98 0.39 -9.51
C LYS A 696 -18.68 0.32 -11.01
N GLU A 697 -18.78 1.47 -11.64
CA GLU A 697 -18.59 1.66 -13.08
C GLU A 697 -17.22 2.27 -13.41
N ASP A 698 -16.66 3.04 -12.47
CA ASP A 698 -15.41 3.77 -12.62
C ASP A 698 -14.48 3.65 -11.40
N THR A 699 -13.28 4.21 -11.54
CA THR A 699 -12.27 4.35 -10.48
C THR A 699 -11.64 5.73 -10.60
N LEU A 700 -11.01 6.23 -9.53
CA LEU A 700 -10.35 7.55 -9.53
C LEU A 700 -8.96 7.47 -8.90
N VAL A 701 -7.96 7.99 -9.60
CA VAL A 701 -6.60 8.14 -9.06
C VAL A 701 -6.29 9.63 -8.95
N ILE A 702 -5.87 10.06 -7.76
CA ILE A 702 -5.39 11.40 -7.49
C ILE A 702 -3.94 11.31 -7.03
N ASP A 703 -3.03 11.77 -7.88
CA ASP A 703 -1.60 11.68 -7.67
C ASP A 703 -1.00 13.05 -7.36
N PHE A 704 -0.38 13.18 -6.19
CA PHE A 704 0.26 14.42 -5.72
C PHE A 704 1.76 14.49 -6.04
N ARG A 705 2.32 13.48 -6.72
CA ARG A 705 3.77 13.29 -6.83
C ARG A 705 4.27 12.89 -8.22
N ASN A 706 3.53 12.07 -8.96
CA ASN A 706 3.97 11.52 -10.25
C ASN A 706 3.33 12.26 -11.42
N ASP A 707 4.11 12.41 -12.50
CA ASP A 707 3.59 12.90 -13.76
C ASP A 707 2.78 11.81 -14.50
N ALA A 708 1.76 12.26 -15.23
CA ALA A 708 0.87 11.41 -16.01
C ALA A 708 1.62 10.54 -17.04
N GLU A 709 2.70 11.04 -17.64
CA GLU A 709 3.45 10.35 -18.69
C GLU A 709 4.28 9.19 -18.14
N THR A 710 4.88 9.33 -16.95
CA THR A 710 5.59 8.26 -16.24
C THR A 710 4.65 7.13 -15.85
N VAL A 711 3.45 7.46 -15.38
CA VAL A 711 2.42 6.46 -15.07
C VAL A 711 1.94 5.77 -16.36
N ARG A 712 1.64 6.54 -17.42
CA ARG A 712 1.25 6.01 -18.73
C ARG A 712 2.29 5.03 -19.27
N LYS A 713 3.58 5.41 -19.29
CA LYS A 713 4.69 4.55 -19.73
C LYS A 713 4.80 3.26 -18.91
N SER A 714 4.53 3.34 -17.60
CA SER A 714 4.54 2.17 -16.72
C SER A 714 3.45 1.17 -17.12
N PHE A 715 2.22 1.66 -17.38
CA PHE A 715 1.09 0.83 -17.82
C PHE A 715 1.26 0.30 -19.25
N GLN A 716 1.73 1.14 -20.18
CA GLN A 716 1.92 0.80 -21.59
C GLN A 716 2.72 -0.50 -21.77
N LYS A 717 3.78 -0.66 -20.98
CA LYS A 717 4.70 -1.81 -21.03
C LYS A 717 4.01 -3.17 -20.87
N TYR A 718 2.88 -3.23 -20.16
CA TYR A 718 2.17 -4.47 -19.84
C TYR A 718 0.70 -4.45 -20.29
N TYR A 719 0.33 -3.50 -21.15
CA TYR A 719 -1.05 -3.32 -21.58
C TYR A 719 -1.51 -4.46 -22.51
N THR A 720 -0.68 -4.81 -23.51
CA THR A 720 -0.95 -5.83 -24.53
C THR A 720 -0.05 -7.07 -24.32
N THR A 721 1.01 -7.20 -25.11
CA THR A 721 1.99 -8.28 -25.09
C THR A 721 3.37 -7.67 -24.81
N THR A 722 4.13 -8.33 -23.94
CA THR A 722 5.52 -7.97 -23.66
C THR A 722 6.42 -9.08 -24.22
N ILE A 723 7.37 -8.71 -25.09
CA ILE A 723 8.36 -9.66 -25.65
C ILE A 723 9.74 -9.22 -25.19
N LEU A 724 10.55 -10.15 -24.68
CA LEU A 724 11.95 -9.86 -24.36
C LEU A 724 12.78 -9.81 -25.65
N THR A 725 13.49 -8.71 -25.87
CA THR A 725 14.45 -8.55 -26.98
C THR A 725 15.88 -8.45 -26.47
N GLY A 726 16.80 -9.09 -27.19
CA GLY A 726 18.20 -9.25 -26.79
C GLY A 726 18.48 -10.61 -26.13
N GLU A 727 19.76 -10.99 -26.10
CA GLU A 727 20.24 -12.23 -25.50
C GLU A 727 21.02 -11.94 -24.22
N MET A 728 20.88 -12.83 -23.25
CA MET A 728 21.62 -12.77 -22.00
C MET A 728 22.74 -13.81 -22.07
N ASP A 729 23.96 -13.33 -22.15
CA ASP A 729 25.16 -14.16 -22.25
C ASP A 729 25.69 -14.52 -20.85
N PRO A 730 25.64 -15.80 -20.43
CA PRO A 730 26.22 -16.24 -19.16
C PRO A 730 27.72 -15.96 -19.05
N GLN A 731 28.45 -15.89 -20.18
CA GLN A 731 29.88 -15.63 -20.22
C GLN A 731 30.25 -14.24 -19.67
N ARG A 732 29.29 -13.32 -19.60
CA ARG A 732 29.46 -12.02 -18.97
C ARG A 732 29.84 -12.08 -17.49
N VAL A 733 29.60 -13.21 -16.83
CA VAL A 733 30.04 -13.43 -15.45
C VAL A 733 31.55 -13.31 -15.29
N TYR A 734 32.33 -13.71 -16.31
CA TYR A 734 33.78 -13.60 -16.31
C TYR A 734 34.24 -12.15 -16.42
N VAL A 735 33.58 -11.34 -17.27
CA VAL A 735 33.86 -9.89 -17.36
C VAL A 735 33.63 -9.21 -16.01
N LEU A 736 32.57 -9.59 -15.28
CA LEU A 736 32.31 -9.04 -13.94
C LEU A 736 33.34 -9.49 -12.89
N LYS A 737 33.88 -10.71 -13.03
CA LYS A 737 34.97 -11.22 -12.20
C LYS A 737 36.25 -10.42 -12.50
N GLU A 738 36.60 -10.26 -13.78
CA GLU A 738 37.74 -9.47 -14.24
C GLU A 738 37.66 -8.01 -13.78
N ASP A 739 36.48 -7.38 -13.83
CA ASP A 739 36.25 -6.00 -13.33
C ASP A 739 36.63 -5.85 -11.84
N VAL A 740 36.42 -6.90 -11.04
CA VAL A 740 36.77 -6.92 -9.61
C VAL A 740 38.26 -7.25 -9.43
N GLU A 741 38.77 -8.24 -10.17
CA GLU A 741 40.17 -8.68 -10.08
C GLU A 741 41.17 -7.64 -10.61
N HIS A 742 40.76 -6.77 -11.55
CA HIS A 742 41.60 -5.73 -12.14
C HIS A 742 42.22 -4.78 -11.11
N TRP A 743 41.61 -4.64 -9.94
CA TRP A 743 42.11 -3.83 -8.83
C TRP A 743 43.30 -4.47 -8.09
N ASN A 744 43.59 -5.75 -8.32
CA ASN A 744 44.69 -6.51 -7.72
C ASN A 744 44.74 -6.45 -6.17
N LEU A 745 43.58 -6.42 -5.52
CA LEU A 745 43.48 -6.25 -4.05
C LEU A 745 43.60 -7.57 -3.27
N PHE A 746 43.37 -8.70 -3.92
CA PHE A 746 43.53 -10.03 -3.34
C PHE A 746 44.02 -11.01 -4.42
N ASN A 747 44.46 -12.20 -3.99
CA ASN A 747 44.88 -13.27 -4.89
C ASN A 747 44.08 -14.56 -4.67
N GLU A 748 44.25 -15.52 -5.58
CA GLU A 748 43.57 -16.82 -5.57
C GLU A 748 43.85 -17.64 -4.29
N VAL A 749 45.07 -17.55 -3.74
CA VAL A 749 45.45 -18.22 -2.48
C VAL A 749 44.64 -17.69 -1.31
N GLU A 750 44.43 -16.37 -1.25
CA GLU A 750 43.61 -15.73 -0.22
C GLU A 750 42.12 -16.10 -0.36
N VAL A 751 41.62 -16.19 -1.61
CA VAL A 751 40.25 -16.65 -1.91
C VAL A 751 40.03 -18.08 -1.44
N ASN A 752 40.93 -19.00 -1.79
CA ASN A 752 40.87 -20.40 -1.39
C ASN A 752 40.92 -20.56 0.14
N ASN A 753 41.86 -19.90 0.81
CA ASN A 753 42.01 -19.96 2.27
C ASN A 753 40.76 -19.45 3.02
N VAL A 754 40.12 -18.39 2.52
CA VAL A 754 38.85 -17.91 3.10
C VAL A 754 37.73 -18.93 2.88
N CYS A 755 37.65 -19.53 1.69
CA CYS A 755 36.63 -20.54 1.39
C CYS A 755 36.80 -21.81 2.24
N GLU A 756 38.01 -22.33 2.38
CA GLU A 756 38.31 -23.50 3.23
C GLU A 756 37.90 -23.24 4.69
N LYS A 757 38.29 -22.09 5.23
CA LYS A 757 37.94 -21.72 6.62
C LYS A 757 36.46 -21.47 6.84
N LEU A 758 35.69 -21.11 5.81
CA LEU A 758 34.24 -20.97 5.92
C LEU A 758 33.52 -22.32 6.04
N LEU A 759 34.15 -23.40 5.59
CA LEU A 759 33.60 -24.76 5.65
C LEU A 759 33.91 -25.46 6.97
N ASP A 760 35.05 -25.14 7.59
CA ASP A 760 35.44 -25.68 8.89
C ASP A 760 34.90 -24.82 10.05
N LYS A 761 33.90 -25.35 10.77
CA LYS A 761 33.24 -24.69 11.92
C LYS A 761 34.21 -24.20 13.00
N GLU A 762 35.37 -24.84 13.18
CA GLU A 762 36.37 -24.42 14.17
C GLU A 762 37.27 -23.30 13.64
N ALA A 763 37.54 -23.28 12.33
CA ALA A 763 38.41 -22.30 11.68
C ALA A 763 37.68 -21.03 11.19
N VAL A 764 36.33 -21.01 11.13
CA VAL A 764 35.52 -19.83 10.71
C VAL A 764 35.91 -18.57 11.49
N ALA A 765 36.26 -18.70 12.77
CA ALA A 765 36.65 -17.58 13.63
C ALA A 765 37.86 -16.79 13.10
N GLY A 766 38.70 -17.39 12.26
CA GLY A 766 39.87 -16.74 11.64
C GLY A 766 39.56 -15.95 10.36
N VAL A 767 38.37 -16.11 9.76
CA VAL A 767 37.97 -15.43 8.51
C VAL A 767 37.92 -13.90 8.66
N PRO A 768 37.35 -13.32 9.74
CA PRO A 768 37.36 -11.87 9.92
C PRO A 768 38.76 -11.26 9.93
N SER A 769 39.75 -11.92 10.53
CA SER A 769 41.13 -11.43 10.59
C SER A 769 41.79 -11.40 9.21
N LEU A 770 41.57 -12.44 8.39
CA LEU A 770 42.06 -12.49 7.00
C LEU A 770 41.46 -11.38 6.14
N LEU A 771 40.14 -11.19 6.22
CA LEU A 771 39.45 -10.17 5.42
C LEU A 771 39.79 -8.76 5.90
N ASN A 772 39.86 -8.53 7.22
CA ASN A 772 40.30 -7.25 7.77
C ASN A 772 41.75 -6.92 7.40
N LYS A 773 42.63 -7.92 7.28
CA LYS A 773 43.99 -7.70 6.80
C LYS A 773 43.97 -7.16 5.38
N ILE A 774 43.27 -7.83 4.45
CA ILE A 774 43.10 -7.37 3.07
C ILE A 774 42.49 -5.96 3.02
N VAL A 775 41.43 -5.72 3.79
CA VAL A 775 40.75 -4.42 3.83
C VAL A 775 41.66 -3.32 4.37
N ASN A 776 42.33 -3.53 5.49
CA ASN A 776 43.15 -2.51 6.14
C ASN A 776 44.44 -2.21 5.36
N GLU A 777 45.10 -3.24 4.82
CA GLU A 777 46.38 -3.09 4.13
C GLU A 777 46.23 -2.64 2.68
N ARG A 778 45.11 -2.95 2.00
CA ARG A 778 44.97 -2.76 0.55
C ARG A 778 43.74 -1.96 0.12
N VAL A 779 42.62 -2.06 0.83
CA VAL A 779 41.38 -1.33 0.47
C VAL A 779 41.33 0.06 1.11
N LYS A 780 41.63 0.19 2.41
CA LYS A 780 41.62 1.48 3.13
C LYS A 780 42.63 2.51 2.61
N PRO A 781 43.80 2.13 2.06
CA PRO A 781 44.71 3.10 1.44
C PRO A 781 44.18 3.74 0.15
N LEU A 782 43.12 3.18 -0.47
CA LEU A 782 42.47 3.79 -1.63
C LEU A 782 41.72 5.06 -1.23
N SER A 783 41.45 5.93 -2.21
CA SER A 783 40.58 7.09 -2.00
C SER A 783 39.17 6.66 -1.56
N GLU A 784 38.44 7.48 -0.79
CA GLU A 784 37.06 7.18 -0.39
C GLU A 784 36.15 6.92 -1.61
N GLU A 785 36.43 7.59 -2.73
CA GLU A 785 35.69 7.41 -3.96
C GLU A 785 35.93 6.03 -4.59
N ASP A 786 37.18 5.58 -4.60
CA ASP A 786 37.56 4.29 -5.15
C ASP A 786 37.13 3.13 -4.26
N GLN A 787 37.13 3.33 -2.93
CA GLN A 787 36.53 2.38 -1.98
C GLN A 787 35.04 2.15 -2.29
N ASP A 788 34.28 3.21 -2.54
CA ASP A 788 32.86 3.13 -2.92
C ASP A 788 32.67 2.49 -4.30
N LYS A 789 33.48 2.87 -5.31
CA LYS A 789 33.46 2.25 -6.65
C LYS A 789 33.70 0.74 -6.55
N TYR A 790 34.74 0.34 -5.82
CA TYR A 790 35.09 -1.07 -5.65
C TYR A 790 34.01 -1.85 -4.89
N ARG A 791 33.47 -1.28 -3.81
CA ARG A 791 32.33 -1.86 -3.08
C ARG A 791 31.12 -2.07 -4.00
N LYS A 792 30.84 -1.12 -4.91
CA LYS A 792 29.77 -1.23 -5.91
C LYS A 792 30.05 -2.32 -6.95
N LEU A 793 31.29 -2.50 -7.41
CA LEU A 793 31.70 -3.59 -8.31
C LEU A 793 31.51 -4.97 -7.66
N VAL A 794 32.00 -5.16 -6.43
CA VAL A 794 31.82 -6.42 -5.70
C VAL A 794 30.33 -6.72 -5.48
N ASN A 795 29.54 -5.74 -5.07
CA ASN A 795 28.08 -5.90 -4.91
C ASN A 795 27.39 -6.23 -6.25
N ARG A 796 27.86 -5.65 -7.36
CA ARG A 796 27.35 -5.93 -8.70
C ARG A 796 27.59 -7.38 -9.07
N PHE A 797 28.82 -7.87 -8.92
CA PHE A 797 29.19 -9.26 -9.18
C PHE A 797 28.31 -10.20 -8.34
N VAL A 798 28.23 -10.00 -7.02
CA VAL A 798 27.41 -10.84 -6.12
C VAL A 798 25.93 -10.86 -6.52
N ARG A 799 25.35 -9.72 -6.90
CA ARG A 799 23.93 -9.64 -7.30
C ARG A 799 23.64 -10.29 -8.65
N GLN A 800 24.61 -10.32 -9.56
CA GLN A 800 24.44 -10.84 -10.92
C GLN A 800 24.77 -12.33 -11.00
N TYR A 801 25.82 -12.76 -10.31
CA TYR A 801 26.25 -14.16 -10.24
C TYR A 801 25.10 -15.09 -9.84
N GLY A 802 24.37 -14.78 -8.76
CA GLY A 802 23.28 -15.66 -8.29
C GLY A 802 22.13 -15.87 -9.28
N PHE A 803 21.99 -15.01 -10.29
CA PHE A 803 21.04 -15.17 -11.39
C PHE A 803 21.69 -15.86 -12.59
N LEU A 804 22.92 -15.45 -12.98
CA LEU A 804 23.64 -16.05 -14.11
C LEU A 804 23.96 -17.53 -13.85
N ALA A 805 24.28 -17.90 -12.60
CA ALA A 805 24.50 -19.28 -12.18
C ALA A 805 23.30 -20.21 -12.42
N GLN A 806 22.07 -19.67 -12.49
CA GLN A 806 20.87 -20.46 -12.81
C GLN A 806 20.76 -20.78 -14.32
N LEU A 807 21.43 -19.98 -15.17
CA LEU A 807 21.43 -20.09 -16.62
C LEU A 807 22.64 -20.86 -17.16
N MET A 808 23.68 -21.00 -16.37
CA MET A 808 24.90 -21.71 -16.76
C MET A 808 24.58 -23.19 -16.96
N ASN A 809 24.89 -23.70 -18.17
CA ASN A 809 24.85 -25.12 -18.45
C ASN A 809 26.08 -25.83 -17.84
N PHE A 810 27.27 -25.22 -17.89
CA PHE A 810 28.52 -25.76 -17.33
C PHE A 810 28.71 -25.47 -15.82
N THR A 811 29.61 -26.21 -15.17
CA THR A 811 30.06 -26.00 -13.78
C THR A 811 31.46 -25.37 -13.77
N ASP A 812 31.68 -24.42 -12.86
CA ASP A 812 32.95 -23.73 -12.65
C ASP A 812 33.14 -23.50 -11.13
N PRO A 813 33.91 -24.37 -10.45
CA PRO A 813 34.17 -24.25 -9.01
C PRO A 813 34.86 -22.94 -8.64
N GLU A 814 35.80 -22.47 -9.47
CA GLU A 814 36.56 -21.23 -9.23
C GLU A 814 35.64 -20.02 -9.19
N LEU A 815 34.64 -20.01 -10.06
CA LEU A 815 33.65 -18.95 -10.09
C LEU A 815 32.73 -18.96 -8.84
N GLU A 816 32.34 -20.13 -8.33
CA GLU A 816 31.56 -20.23 -7.08
C GLU A 816 32.41 -19.86 -5.85
N LYS A 817 33.69 -20.27 -5.79
CA LYS A 817 34.63 -19.81 -4.74
C LYS A 817 34.73 -18.29 -4.72
N PHE A 818 34.94 -17.68 -5.88
CA PHE A 818 35.02 -16.24 -6.02
C PHE A 818 33.73 -15.54 -5.57
N TYR A 819 32.57 -16.12 -5.86
CA TYR A 819 31.28 -15.67 -5.33
C TYR A 819 31.16 -15.78 -3.81
N VAL A 820 31.49 -16.93 -3.22
CA VAL A 820 31.44 -17.13 -1.77
C VAL A 820 32.35 -16.13 -1.07
N PHE A 821 33.58 -15.96 -1.57
CA PHE A 821 34.53 -14.96 -1.08
C PHE A 821 33.94 -13.54 -1.18
N CYS A 822 33.51 -13.10 -2.37
CA CYS A 822 32.98 -11.76 -2.59
C CYS A 822 31.76 -11.46 -1.71
N LYS A 823 30.89 -12.45 -1.47
CA LYS A 823 29.70 -12.31 -0.61
C LYS A 823 30.08 -12.01 0.84
N VAL A 824 31.11 -12.66 1.37
CA VAL A 824 31.61 -12.39 2.73
C VAL A 824 32.42 -11.11 2.75
N PHE A 825 33.36 -10.94 1.82
CA PHE A 825 34.24 -9.78 1.70
C PHE A 825 33.47 -8.46 1.57
N TYR A 826 32.36 -8.42 0.83
CA TYR A 826 31.48 -7.26 0.73
C TYR A 826 31.01 -6.71 2.10
N LYS A 827 30.86 -7.57 3.11
CA LYS A 827 30.48 -7.16 4.47
C LYS A 827 31.61 -6.46 5.22
N PHE A 828 32.86 -6.73 4.86
CA PHE A 828 34.07 -6.14 5.47
C PHE A 828 34.56 -4.90 4.75
N LEU A 829 34.17 -4.71 3.48
CA LEU A 829 34.52 -3.49 2.74
C LEU A 829 34.03 -2.25 3.49
N PRO A 830 34.83 -1.17 3.53
CA PRO A 830 34.45 0.06 4.20
C PRO A 830 33.12 0.56 3.64
N TYR A 831 32.22 0.89 4.55
CA TYR A 831 30.95 1.51 4.21
C TYR A 831 31.09 3.01 4.45
N THR A 832 31.31 3.75 3.37
CA THR A 832 31.06 5.19 3.37
C THR A 832 29.55 5.36 3.47
N LYS A 833 29.06 5.75 4.66
CA LYS A 833 27.73 6.36 4.73
C LYS A 833 27.80 7.57 3.81
N GLU A 834 27.09 7.53 2.69
CA GLU A 834 26.85 8.73 1.89
C GLU A 834 26.21 9.75 2.84
N THR A 835 27.01 10.69 3.33
CA THR A 835 26.53 11.78 4.15
C THR A 835 25.80 12.73 3.22
N LEU A 836 24.46 12.70 3.32
CA LEU A 836 23.65 13.73 2.72
C LEU A 836 24.08 15.08 3.33
N PRO A 837 24.21 16.15 2.52
CA PRO A 837 24.59 17.46 3.01
C PRO A 837 23.43 18.07 3.81
N MET A 838 23.23 17.60 5.05
CA MET A 838 22.14 18.06 5.91
C MET A 838 22.28 19.55 6.28
N GLU A 839 23.49 20.08 6.23
CA GLU A 839 23.80 21.51 6.39
C GLU A 839 23.03 22.38 5.38
N LEU A 840 22.75 21.87 4.18
CA LEU A 840 21.94 22.56 3.16
C LEU A 840 20.55 22.95 3.68
N LEU A 841 19.96 22.15 4.59
CA LEU A 841 18.63 22.44 5.17
C LEU A 841 18.62 23.66 6.09
N ASN A 842 19.79 24.01 6.64
CA ASN A 842 19.95 25.20 7.46
C ASN A 842 20.10 26.46 6.60
N LEU A 843 20.45 26.31 5.31
CA LEU A 843 20.69 27.41 4.38
C LEU A 843 19.44 27.76 3.55
N ILE A 844 18.51 26.81 3.36
CA ILE A 844 17.32 27.01 2.52
C ILE A 844 16.04 27.21 3.35
N ASP A 845 15.08 27.93 2.77
CA ASP A 845 13.72 28.11 3.27
C ASP A 845 12.70 28.02 2.14
N LEU A 846 11.43 27.78 2.48
CA LEU A 846 10.32 27.72 1.52
C LEU A 846 9.59 29.07 1.48
N ASP A 847 9.70 29.80 0.37
CA ASP A 847 9.09 31.12 0.17
C ASP A 847 7.69 31.02 -0.43
N LYS A 848 7.51 30.25 -1.51
CA LYS A 848 6.20 30.11 -2.20
C LYS A 848 5.77 28.66 -2.33
N LEU A 849 4.46 28.39 -2.29
CA LEU A 849 3.89 27.06 -2.52
C LEU A 849 2.51 27.12 -3.17
N ARG A 850 2.39 26.47 -4.33
CA ARG A 850 1.12 26.22 -5.01
C ARG A 850 0.99 24.74 -5.37
N VAL A 851 -0.11 24.11 -4.95
CA VAL A 851 -0.51 22.80 -5.49
C VAL A 851 -1.49 23.06 -6.62
N GLN A 852 -1.10 22.76 -7.85
CA GLN A 852 -1.92 23.04 -9.03
C GLN A 852 -2.22 21.74 -9.78
N LEU A 853 -3.43 21.67 -10.32
CA LEU A 853 -3.82 20.62 -11.25
C LEU A 853 -2.87 20.62 -12.46
N SER A 854 -2.20 19.49 -12.69
CA SER A 854 -1.23 19.31 -13.77
C SER A 854 -1.83 18.55 -14.95
N PHE A 855 -2.67 17.55 -14.67
CA PHE A 855 -3.34 16.75 -15.69
C PHE A 855 -4.63 16.20 -15.09
N GLU A 856 -5.69 16.18 -15.89
CA GLU A 856 -6.95 15.53 -15.59
C GLU A 856 -7.47 14.84 -16.86
N GLY A 857 -7.77 13.56 -16.76
CA GLY A 857 -8.40 12.81 -17.84
C GLY A 857 -7.88 11.38 -17.97
N ALA A 858 -8.11 10.79 -19.15
CA ALA A 858 -7.69 9.44 -19.47
C ALA A 858 -6.26 9.38 -19.99
N LEU A 859 -5.42 8.54 -19.41
CA LEU A 859 -4.11 8.22 -19.95
C LEU A 859 -4.29 7.26 -21.14
N LYS A 860 -4.15 7.76 -22.36
CA LYS A 860 -4.32 6.94 -23.57
C LYS A 860 -3.19 5.92 -23.70
N LEU A 861 -3.53 4.64 -23.64
CA LEU A 861 -2.63 3.52 -23.91
C LEU A 861 -2.76 3.09 -25.37
N GLU A 862 -1.64 2.73 -25.99
CA GLU A 862 -1.56 2.31 -27.39
C GLU A 862 -1.72 0.80 -27.52
N ASP A 863 -2.49 0.35 -28.51
CA ASP A 863 -2.68 -1.07 -28.83
C ASP A 863 -1.53 -1.59 -29.71
N LYS A 864 -0.34 -1.66 -29.12
CA LYS A 864 0.86 -2.20 -29.78
C LYS A 864 1.62 -3.11 -28.82
N PRO A 865 2.24 -4.20 -29.31
CA PRO A 865 3.20 -4.97 -28.51
C PRO A 865 4.34 -4.08 -28.06
N GLU A 866 4.82 -4.30 -26.83
CA GLU A 866 5.97 -3.59 -26.28
C GLU A 866 7.18 -4.51 -26.16
N GLU A 867 8.34 -3.99 -26.55
CA GLU A 867 9.60 -4.68 -26.40
C GLU A 867 10.21 -4.37 -25.03
N LEU A 868 10.42 -5.42 -24.25
CA LEU A 868 11.29 -5.36 -23.10
C LEU A 868 12.71 -5.65 -23.57
N LYS A 869 13.55 -4.61 -23.68
CA LYS A 869 14.98 -4.85 -23.88
C LYS A 869 15.53 -5.55 -22.66
N ALA A 870 16.20 -6.68 -22.86
CA ALA A 870 17.04 -7.29 -21.84
C ALA A 870 17.96 -6.17 -21.32
N THR A 871 17.96 -5.96 -20.00
CA THR A 871 18.81 -4.94 -19.41
C THR A 871 20.22 -5.24 -19.91
N ARG A 872 20.93 -4.27 -20.52
CA ARG A 872 22.37 -4.42 -20.76
C ARG A 872 23.00 -4.57 -19.38
N ILE A 873 23.17 -5.82 -18.94
CA ILE A 873 23.80 -6.16 -17.68
C ILE A 873 25.25 -5.74 -17.82
N GLY A 874 25.64 -4.47 -17.63
CA GLY A 874 27.06 -4.13 -17.64
C GLY A 874 27.52 -2.87 -18.36
N GLU A 875 26.66 -1.89 -18.66
CA GLU A 875 27.20 -0.52 -18.66
C GLU A 875 27.34 -0.12 -17.19
N VAL A 876 28.57 -0.05 -16.68
CA VAL A 876 28.84 0.89 -15.58
C VAL A 876 28.47 2.22 -16.21
N GLY A 877 27.35 2.83 -15.81
CA GLY A 877 27.19 4.24 -16.10
C GLY A 877 28.43 4.90 -15.54
N THR A 878 29.33 5.36 -16.40
CA THR A 878 30.49 6.13 -16.01
C THR A 878 29.94 7.16 -15.05
N LYS A 879 30.46 7.18 -13.82
CA LYS A 879 30.02 8.15 -12.83
C LYS A 879 30.25 9.50 -13.50
N THR A 880 29.18 10.13 -13.98
CA THR A 880 29.21 11.55 -14.25
C THR A 880 29.48 12.10 -12.86
N GLU A 881 30.71 12.58 -12.65
CA GLU A 881 31.06 13.30 -11.43
C GLU A 881 29.91 14.24 -11.11
N ASP A 882 29.38 14.12 -9.89
CA ASP A 882 28.24 14.92 -9.49
C ASP A 882 28.73 16.36 -9.42
N GLU A 883 28.39 17.15 -10.44
CA GLU A 883 28.79 18.55 -10.54
C GLU A 883 28.54 19.24 -9.19
N LYS A 884 29.58 19.85 -8.64
CA LYS A 884 29.44 20.67 -7.46
C LYS A 884 28.85 22.01 -7.88
N LYS A 885 27.74 22.40 -7.23
CA LYS A 885 27.01 23.62 -7.50
C LYS A 885 26.84 24.43 -6.22
N SER A 886 26.76 25.75 -6.36
CA SER A 886 26.48 26.64 -5.22
C SER A 886 25.02 26.52 -4.78
N VAL A 887 24.69 27.00 -3.58
CA VAL A 887 23.29 27.06 -3.09
C VAL A 887 22.42 27.84 -4.08
N ALA A 888 22.87 29.00 -4.55
CA ALA A 888 22.15 29.82 -5.52
C ALA A 888 21.86 29.08 -6.84
N GLU A 889 22.84 28.36 -7.40
CA GLU A 889 22.64 27.55 -8.61
C GLU A 889 21.69 26.38 -8.38
N LEU A 890 21.73 25.76 -7.20
CA LEU A 890 20.82 24.68 -6.83
C LEU A 890 19.39 25.18 -6.65
N LEU A 891 19.21 26.34 -6.01
CA LEU A 891 17.92 27.01 -5.86
C LEU A 891 17.37 27.42 -7.23
N ASP A 892 18.19 28.02 -8.11
CA ASP A 892 17.79 28.34 -9.48
C ASP A 892 17.37 27.08 -10.24
N MET A 893 18.12 25.99 -10.15
CA MET A 893 17.75 24.72 -10.80
C MET A 893 16.42 24.14 -10.28
N VAL A 894 16.14 24.29 -8.99
CA VAL A 894 14.92 23.77 -8.35
C VAL A 894 13.71 24.68 -8.62
N ASN A 895 13.93 25.99 -8.65
CA ASN A 895 12.89 27.01 -8.84
C ASN A 895 12.61 27.30 -10.32
N SER A 896 13.60 27.15 -11.21
CA SER A 896 13.51 27.43 -12.65
C SER A 896 12.30 26.77 -13.35
N PRO A 897 11.93 25.51 -13.04
CA PRO A 897 10.70 24.90 -13.58
C PRO A 897 9.40 25.61 -13.20
N PHE A 898 9.44 26.52 -12.23
CA PHE A 898 8.32 27.29 -11.68
C PHE A 898 8.51 28.81 -11.82
N ALA A 899 9.64 29.26 -12.35
CA ALA A 899 9.96 30.67 -12.52
C ALA A 899 8.94 31.35 -13.46
N GLY A 900 8.33 32.44 -12.98
CA GLY A 900 7.28 33.16 -13.71
C GLY A 900 5.87 32.54 -13.65
N ILE A 901 5.71 31.35 -13.05
CA ILE A 901 4.40 30.73 -12.79
C ILE A 901 3.89 31.08 -11.39
N LEU A 902 4.80 31.09 -10.42
CA LEU A 902 4.54 31.52 -9.04
C LEU A 902 4.54 33.05 -8.97
N ASN A 903 3.54 33.62 -8.31
CA ASN A 903 3.42 35.07 -8.08
C ASN A 903 3.45 35.41 -6.59
N GLU A 904 3.45 36.70 -6.24
CA GLU A 904 3.45 37.15 -4.84
C GLU A 904 2.26 36.58 -4.03
N ASN A 905 1.17 36.19 -4.69
CA ASN A 905 0.00 35.56 -4.05
C ASN A 905 0.22 34.09 -3.66
N ASP A 906 1.33 33.48 -4.09
CA ASP A 906 1.72 32.12 -3.73
C ASP A 906 2.72 32.08 -2.55
N LYS A 907 3.09 33.25 -1.99
CA LYS A 907 3.93 33.31 -0.79
C LYS A 907 3.30 32.52 0.34
N ILE A 908 4.11 31.66 0.93
CA ILE A 908 3.76 30.98 2.16
C ILE A 908 3.59 32.05 3.20
N ILE A 909 2.55 31.89 4.00
CA ILE A 909 2.09 32.76 5.07
C ILE A 909 3.15 32.89 6.19
N LYS A 910 4.37 32.37 5.99
CA LYS A 910 5.46 32.41 6.95
C LYS A 910 5.79 33.85 7.37
N GLN A 911 5.74 34.79 6.44
CA GLN A 911 5.97 36.20 6.76
C GLN A 911 4.84 36.77 7.63
N LEU A 912 3.57 36.53 7.27
CA LEU A 912 2.42 36.85 8.11
C LEU A 912 2.50 36.14 9.48
N TRP A 913 2.97 34.89 9.51
CA TRP A 913 3.17 34.08 10.73
C TRP A 913 4.22 34.70 11.63
N GLU A 914 5.36 35.13 11.08
CA GLU A 914 6.43 35.78 11.85
C GLU A 914 5.97 37.15 12.36
N ASP A 915 5.18 37.87 11.59
CA ASP A 915 4.63 39.17 11.97
C ASP A 915 3.60 39.02 13.10
N LEU A 916 2.65 38.08 12.98
CA LEU A 916 1.68 37.78 14.03
C LEU A 916 2.32 37.19 15.30
N LEU A 917 3.39 36.37 15.18
CA LEU A 917 4.11 35.84 16.35
C LEU A 917 4.86 36.93 17.11
N LYS A 918 5.07 38.09 16.49
CA LYS A 918 5.68 39.29 17.08
C LYS A 918 4.63 40.34 17.47
N ASP A 919 3.35 40.10 17.17
CA ASP A 919 2.27 41.05 17.44
C ASP A 919 2.03 41.19 18.96
N PRO A 920 2.12 42.43 19.52
CA PRO A 920 1.98 42.66 20.95
C PRO A 920 0.62 42.23 21.52
N GLU A 921 -0.48 42.45 20.79
CA GLU A 921 -1.83 42.13 21.27
C GLU A 921 -2.05 40.61 21.31
N VAL A 922 -1.51 39.89 20.31
CA VAL A 922 -1.52 38.42 20.33
C VAL A 922 -0.72 37.90 21.52
N LEU A 923 0.51 38.37 21.72
CA LEU A 923 1.35 37.92 22.84
C LEU A 923 0.72 38.23 24.21
N ASP A 924 0.11 39.40 24.35
CA ASP A 924 -0.55 39.81 25.59
C ASP A 924 -1.85 39.04 25.84
N ALA A 925 -2.60 38.69 24.79
CA ALA A 925 -3.79 37.83 24.92
C ALA A 925 -3.44 36.44 25.45
N PHE A 926 -2.29 35.85 25.05
CA PHE A 926 -1.81 34.58 25.60
C PHE A 926 -1.30 34.72 27.03
N ARG A 927 -0.62 35.82 27.37
CA ARG A 927 -0.15 36.10 28.73
C ARG A 927 -1.29 36.36 29.71
N ALA A 928 -2.41 36.91 29.23
CA ALA A 928 -3.61 37.17 30.03
C ALA A 928 -4.41 35.90 30.40
N GLY A 929 -3.99 34.71 29.97
CA GLY A 929 -4.63 33.44 30.34
C GLY A 929 -6.04 33.24 29.76
N ASN A 930 -6.32 33.87 28.62
CA ASN A 930 -7.62 33.79 27.96
C ASN A 930 -8.00 32.34 27.58
N SER A 931 -9.30 32.06 27.52
CA SER A 931 -9.78 30.76 27.05
C SER A 931 -9.37 30.50 25.61
N TYR A 932 -9.21 29.22 25.28
CA TYR A 932 -8.75 28.79 23.95
C TYR A 932 -9.58 29.40 22.80
N ASP A 933 -10.90 29.49 22.97
CA ASP A 933 -11.81 30.05 21.97
C ASP A 933 -11.63 31.56 21.79
N VAL A 934 -11.28 32.30 22.86
CA VAL A 934 -10.99 33.74 22.80
C VAL A 934 -9.66 33.98 22.09
N LEU A 935 -8.63 33.18 22.39
CA LEU A 935 -7.33 33.23 21.70
C LEU A 935 -7.47 32.94 20.21
N MET A 936 -8.30 31.96 19.87
CA MET A 936 -8.60 31.60 18.49
C MET A 936 -9.25 32.76 17.71
N ASN A 937 -10.18 33.48 18.35
CA ASN A 937 -10.86 34.61 17.73
C ASN A 937 -9.96 35.83 17.56
N ILE A 938 -9.14 36.18 18.57
CA ILE A 938 -8.20 37.31 18.49
C ILE A 938 -7.17 37.10 17.39
N ILE A 939 -6.61 35.89 17.31
CA ILE A 939 -5.67 35.54 16.24
C ILE A 939 -6.35 35.60 14.89
N LYS A 940 -7.59 35.10 14.80
CA LYS A 940 -8.35 35.13 13.55
C LYS A 940 -8.59 36.57 13.08
N GLU A 941 -9.00 37.45 13.98
CA GLU A 941 -9.27 38.86 13.68
C GLU A 941 -7.99 39.56 13.20
N LYS A 942 -6.87 39.40 13.92
CA LYS A 942 -5.58 39.97 13.52
C LYS A 942 -5.03 39.37 12.22
N PHE A 943 -5.28 38.10 11.98
CA PHE A 943 -4.92 37.43 10.74
C PHE A 943 -5.74 37.95 9.56
N ASP A 944 -7.03 38.18 9.76
CA ASP A 944 -7.91 38.76 8.75
C ASP A 944 -7.54 40.23 8.46
N ASP A 945 -7.19 41.01 9.49
CA ASP A 945 -6.70 42.39 9.37
C ASP A 945 -5.38 42.47 8.58
N ALA A 946 -4.40 41.63 8.93
CA ALA A 946 -3.11 41.57 8.23
C ALA A 946 -3.25 41.17 6.75
N ILE A 947 -4.27 40.37 6.41
CA ILE A 947 -4.60 40.03 5.02
C ILE A 947 -5.30 41.20 4.32
N VAL A 948 -6.16 41.96 5.01
CA VAL A 948 -6.83 43.15 4.46
C VAL A 948 -5.82 44.24 4.13
N ASP A 949 -4.85 44.50 5.00
CA ASP A 949 -3.82 45.53 4.78
C ASP A 949 -2.88 45.20 3.61
N GLN A 950 -2.74 43.92 3.27
CA GLN A 950 -1.95 43.43 2.14
C GLN A 950 -2.83 42.69 1.10
N ILE A 951 -4.05 43.19 0.87
CA ILE A 951 -5.06 42.52 0.03
C ILE A 951 -4.56 42.22 -1.38
N ASP A 952 -3.76 43.11 -1.98
CA ASP A 952 -3.20 42.93 -3.31
C ASP A 952 -2.18 41.77 -3.37
N LYS A 953 -1.58 41.42 -2.23
CA LYS A 953 -0.57 40.36 -2.07
C LYS A 953 -1.16 39.02 -1.64
N TYR A 954 -2.33 39.00 -0.98
CA TYR A 954 -2.96 37.78 -0.46
C TYR A 954 -4.39 37.53 -0.99
N LEU A 955 -4.80 38.17 -2.08
CA LEU A 955 -6.18 38.10 -2.61
C LEU A 955 -6.70 36.66 -2.84
N ASN A 956 -5.93 35.84 -3.55
CA ASN A 956 -6.29 34.43 -3.80
C ASN A 956 -6.28 33.59 -2.51
N PHE A 957 -5.43 33.96 -1.56
CA PHE A 957 -5.32 33.30 -0.29
C PHE A 957 -6.53 33.64 0.61
N LYS A 958 -6.98 34.89 0.58
CA LYS A 958 -8.25 35.32 1.20
C LYS A 958 -9.44 34.57 0.60
N GLU A 959 -9.53 34.51 -0.73
CA GLU A 959 -10.57 33.69 -1.38
C GLU A 959 -10.51 32.21 -0.97
N LEU A 960 -9.31 31.65 -0.79
CA LEU A 960 -9.12 30.27 -0.36
C LEU A 960 -9.49 30.08 1.11
N LEU A 961 -9.17 31.02 2.01
CA LEU A 961 -9.63 30.99 3.41
C LEU A 961 -11.15 31.15 3.52
N ASP A 962 -11.74 32.00 2.68
CA ASP A 962 -13.17 32.24 2.61
C ASP A 962 -13.93 31.01 2.07
N LYS A 963 -13.33 30.30 1.09
CA LYS A 963 -13.86 29.06 0.49
C LYS A 963 -13.60 27.81 1.34
N GLU A 964 -12.43 27.69 1.98
CA GLU A 964 -11.96 26.56 2.78
C GLU A 964 -11.79 26.97 4.26
N LYS A 965 -12.91 27.14 4.96
CA LYS A 965 -12.95 27.49 6.40
C LYS A 965 -12.19 26.49 7.29
N SER A 966 -12.08 25.24 6.82
CA SER A 966 -11.32 24.11 7.37
C SER A 966 -9.82 24.37 7.49
N PHE A 967 -9.24 24.74 6.36
CA PHE A 967 -7.85 25.10 6.22
C PHE A 967 -7.54 26.35 7.05
N SER A 968 -8.42 27.37 7.01
CA SER A 968 -8.33 28.58 7.83
C SER A 968 -8.28 28.25 9.34
N PHE A 969 -9.23 27.45 9.85
CA PHE A 969 -9.28 27.07 11.25
C PHE A 969 -8.05 26.26 11.68
N THR A 970 -7.63 25.27 10.90
CA THR A 970 -6.45 24.45 11.25
C THR A 970 -5.16 25.28 11.24
N LEU A 971 -5.04 26.23 10.32
CA LEU A 971 -3.92 27.15 10.24
C LEU A 971 -3.87 28.07 11.47
N ILE A 972 -5.00 28.67 11.84
CA ILE A 972 -5.15 29.53 13.02
C ILE A 972 -4.89 28.72 14.31
N ASN A 973 -5.34 27.46 14.38
CA ASN A 973 -5.09 26.57 15.52
C ASN A 973 -3.59 26.29 15.69
N LYS A 974 -2.88 26.02 14.59
CA LYS A 974 -1.42 25.88 14.66
C LYS A 974 -0.75 27.18 15.10
N PHE A 975 -1.30 28.33 14.73
CA PHE A 975 -0.83 29.62 15.19
C PHE A 975 -1.00 29.76 16.71
N VAL A 976 -2.19 29.42 17.24
CA VAL A 976 -2.44 29.34 18.69
C VAL A 976 -1.43 28.42 19.38
N GLN A 977 -1.16 27.24 18.82
CA GLN A 977 -0.20 26.29 19.39
C GLN A 977 1.26 26.76 19.30
N ALA A 978 1.64 27.48 18.25
CA ALA A 978 2.98 28.02 18.08
C ALA A 978 3.23 29.15 19.09
N VAL A 979 2.28 30.09 19.21
CA VAL A 979 2.33 31.15 20.24
C VAL A 979 2.32 30.52 21.63
N ALA A 980 1.45 29.54 21.89
CA ALA A 980 1.42 28.83 23.17
C ALA A 980 2.75 28.15 23.52
N ARG A 981 3.49 27.62 22.53
CA ARG A 981 4.83 27.06 22.76
C ARG A 981 5.87 28.13 23.01
N GLN A 982 5.78 29.26 22.32
CA GLN A 982 6.69 30.40 22.49
C GLN A 982 6.48 31.08 23.85
N THR A 983 5.24 31.23 24.30
CA THR A 983 4.89 31.72 25.63
C THR A 983 5.17 30.68 26.71
N ALA A 984 4.94 29.38 26.45
CA ALA A 984 5.32 28.30 27.37
C ALA A 984 6.84 28.17 27.57
N ALA A 985 7.64 28.44 26.52
CA ALA A 985 9.09 28.49 26.62
C ALA A 985 9.60 29.71 27.41
N ALA A 986 8.80 30.78 27.47
CA ALA A 986 9.07 31.93 28.35
C ALA A 986 8.59 31.72 29.80
N SER A 987 7.62 30.81 30.04
CA SER A 987 7.01 30.60 31.36
C SER A 987 7.54 29.37 32.13
N SER A 988 8.55 28.65 31.64
CA SER A 988 9.12 27.47 32.32
C SER A 988 10.21 27.79 33.34
N LEU A 989 10.13 28.94 34.02
CA LEU A 989 10.97 29.24 35.18
C LEU A 989 10.23 28.86 36.45
N VAL A 990 10.83 27.98 37.25
CA VAL A 990 10.34 27.68 38.59
C VAL A 990 10.37 28.98 39.39
N TYR A 991 9.20 29.43 39.83
CA TYR A 991 9.10 30.60 40.72
C TYR A 991 9.57 30.20 42.10
N ASP A 992 10.76 30.68 42.48
CA ASP A 992 11.28 30.63 43.85
C ASP A 992 11.34 32.06 44.40
N GLU A 993 10.44 32.37 45.33
CA GLU A 993 10.34 33.70 45.92
C GLU A 993 11.60 34.08 46.72
N ALA A 994 12.26 33.11 47.37
CA ALA A 994 13.45 33.37 48.17
C ALA A 994 14.65 33.70 47.26
N GLU A 995 14.83 32.92 46.19
CA GLU A 995 15.88 33.15 45.19
C GLU A 995 15.68 34.49 44.46
N LEU A 996 14.44 34.82 44.11
CA LEU A 996 14.11 36.09 43.44
C LEU A 996 14.39 37.30 44.35
N LYS A 997 14.02 37.22 45.63
CA LYS A 997 14.32 38.27 46.62
C LYS A 997 15.82 38.48 46.75
N GLU A 998 16.61 37.41 46.84
CA GLU A 998 18.08 37.49 46.92
C GLU A 998 18.68 38.19 45.70
N LYS A 999 18.23 37.83 44.49
CA LYS A 999 18.71 38.46 43.25
C LYS A 999 18.35 39.94 43.15
N ILE A 1000 17.15 40.33 43.60
CA ILE A 1000 16.74 41.75 43.64
C ILE A 1000 17.60 42.52 44.65
N ILE A 1001 17.85 41.94 45.84
CA ILE A 1001 18.72 42.56 46.86
C ILE A 1001 20.11 42.79 46.29
N ASN A 1002 20.72 41.77 45.66
CA ASN A 1002 22.05 41.88 45.05
C ASN A 1002 22.10 42.94 43.94
N ALA A 1003 21.06 43.04 43.11
CA ALA A 1003 20.99 44.02 42.02
C ALA A 1003 20.80 45.47 42.49
N MET A 1004 20.19 45.67 43.67
CA MET A 1004 19.82 46.99 44.21
C MET A 1004 20.72 47.47 45.36
N GLN A 1005 21.65 46.63 45.83
CA GLN A 1005 22.51 46.92 46.98
C GLN A 1005 23.25 48.26 46.83
N ASP A 1006 23.86 48.51 45.68
CA ASP A 1006 24.61 49.74 45.40
C ASP A 1006 23.72 50.99 45.40
N GLU A 1007 22.45 50.88 45.01
CA GLU A 1007 21.52 52.01 44.94
C GLU A 1007 21.03 52.45 46.33
N PHE A 1008 20.94 51.52 47.28
CA PHE A 1008 20.37 51.75 48.61
C PHE A 1008 21.40 51.75 49.74
N THR A 1009 22.70 51.60 49.46
CA THR A 1009 23.76 51.56 50.50
C THR A 1009 23.81 52.83 51.38
N VAL A 1010 23.50 54.00 50.82
CA VAL A 1010 23.48 55.27 51.56
C VAL A 1010 22.07 55.56 52.11
N VAL A 1011 21.02 55.26 51.34
CA VAL A 1011 19.60 55.47 51.70
C VAL A 1011 19.18 54.63 52.91
N CYS A 1012 19.63 53.38 53.00
CA CYS A 1012 19.36 52.49 54.13
C CYS A 1012 20.06 52.91 55.44
N LYS A 1013 20.94 53.91 55.45
CA LYS A 1013 21.50 54.45 56.72
C LYS A 1013 20.45 55.17 57.57
N ASN A 1014 19.40 55.69 56.93
CA ASN A 1014 18.30 56.44 57.55
C ASN A 1014 16.94 55.72 57.45
N MET A 1015 16.92 54.45 57.00
CA MET A 1015 15.73 53.63 56.75
C MET A 1015 15.93 52.17 57.17
N ARG A 1016 14.91 51.33 57.00
CA ARG A 1016 15.01 49.88 57.24
C ARG A 1016 16.03 49.22 56.28
N PRO A 1017 16.64 48.08 56.67
CA PRO A 1017 17.53 47.33 55.80
C PRO A 1017 16.87 46.95 54.47
N LEU A 1018 17.65 46.93 53.38
CA LEU A 1018 17.16 46.60 52.03
C LEU A 1018 16.43 45.25 51.98
N SER A 1019 16.88 44.25 52.74
CA SER A 1019 16.21 42.95 52.83
C SER A 1019 14.77 43.07 53.35
N GLU A 1020 14.55 43.92 54.36
CA GLU A 1020 13.23 44.15 54.95
C GLU A 1020 12.33 44.97 54.02
N ILE A 1021 12.91 45.91 53.27
CA ILE A 1021 12.18 46.66 52.24
C ILE A 1021 11.70 45.72 51.12
N VAL A 1022 12.56 44.80 50.67
CA VAL A 1022 12.20 43.81 49.65
C VAL A 1022 11.13 42.84 50.18
N ASP A 1023 11.23 42.38 51.43
CA ASP A 1023 10.18 41.54 52.03
C ASP A 1023 8.82 42.25 52.09
N ASN A 1024 8.82 43.52 52.51
CA ASN A 1024 7.61 44.33 52.55
C ASN A 1024 7.04 44.60 51.14
N LEU A 1025 7.88 44.73 50.12
CA LEU A 1025 7.42 44.86 48.73
C LEU A 1025 6.60 43.63 48.33
N PHE A 1026 7.13 42.42 48.57
CA PHE A 1026 6.41 41.18 48.25
C PHE A 1026 5.16 41.00 49.11
N PHE A 1027 5.21 41.42 50.38
CA PHE A 1027 4.03 41.43 51.26
C PHE A 1027 2.92 42.32 50.69
N ILE A 1028 3.22 43.58 50.33
CA ILE A 1028 2.27 44.52 49.70
C ILE A 1028 1.66 43.92 48.43
N LEU A 1029 2.45 43.23 47.60
CA LEU A 1029 1.94 42.60 46.39
C LEU A 1029 0.92 41.50 46.73
N THR A 1030 1.21 40.65 47.72
CA THR A 1030 0.33 39.52 48.10
C THR A 1030 -0.88 39.88 48.95
N THR A 1031 -0.85 41.02 49.66
CA THR A 1031 -1.97 41.42 50.53
C THR A 1031 -3.19 41.79 49.69
N THR A 1032 -4.34 41.25 50.06
CA THR A 1032 -5.63 41.51 49.39
C THR A 1032 -6.07 42.95 49.62
N SER A 1033 -6.50 43.63 48.56
CA SER A 1033 -6.99 45.01 48.57
C SER A 1033 -8.36 45.09 47.88
N ILE A 1034 -8.45 45.77 46.74
CA ILE A 1034 -9.65 45.83 45.90
C ILE A 1034 -9.45 45.02 44.61
N PRO A 1035 -10.52 44.43 44.04
CA PRO A 1035 -10.41 43.54 42.87
C PRO A 1035 -9.67 44.14 41.67
N LYS A 1036 -9.74 45.47 41.46
CA LYS A 1036 -9.03 46.15 40.35
C LYS A 1036 -7.52 46.29 40.55
N LEU A 1037 -7.03 46.20 41.79
CA LEU A 1037 -5.62 46.35 42.17
C LEU A 1037 -4.95 45.03 42.56
N ASP A 1038 -5.73 43.99 42.85
CA ASP A 1038 -5.17 42.70 43.28
C ASP A 1038 -4.48 41.93 42.15
N GLY A 1039 -4.89 42.07 40.88
CA GLY A 1039 -4.23 41.42 39.73
C GLY A 1039 -2.84 41.96 39.35
N ILE A 1040 -2.29 42.89 40.13
CA ILE A 1040 -0.93 43.44 39.93
C ILE A 1040 0.13 42.45 40.42
N ASP A 1041 -0.20 41.62 41.40
CA ASP A 1041 0.73 40.74 42.11
C ASP A 1041 1.36 39.68 41.18
N THR A 1042 0.54 39.01 40.39
CA THR A 1042 0.88 37.96 39.45
C THR A 1042 1.72 38.50 38.30
N LEU A 1043 1.30 39.62 37.72
CA LEU A 1043 2.00 40.28 36.61
C LEU A 1043 3.37 40.84 37.02
N LEU A 1044 3.48 41.48 38.20
CA LEU A 1044 4.76 41.99 38.69
C LEU A 1044 5.69 40.84 39.10
N LYS A 1045 5.19 39.82 39.80
CA LYS A 1045 6.01 38.65 40.16
C LYS A 1045 6.55 37.92 38.93
N GLU A 1046 5.73 37.74 37.90
CA GLU A 1046 6.16 37.11 36.65
C GLU A 1046 7.20 37.95 35.90
N ALA A 1047 7.00 39.27 35.82
CA ALA A 1047 7.96 40.18 35.20
C ALA A 1047 9.30 40.17 35.93
N LEU A 1048 9.29 40.23 37.28
CA LEU A 1048 10.50 40.20 38.09
C LEU A 1048 11.22 38.85 38.00
N ASN A 1049 10.48 37.74 38.05
CA ASN A 1049 11.05 36.41 37.92
C ASN A 1049 11.75 36.23 36.57
N ASN A 1050 11.15 36.72 35.49
CA ASN A 1050 11.78 36.67 34.17
C ASN A 1050 12.97 37.63 34.03
N ILE A 1051 12.90 38.85 34.59
CA ILE A 1051 14.00 39.81 34.48
C ILE A 1051 15.24 39.35 35.27
N TYR A 1052 15.05 38.84 36.48
CA TYR A 1052 16.15 38.55 37.41
C TYR A 1052 16.54 37.07 37.47
N ALA A 1053 15.61 36.13 37.20
CA ALA A 1053 15.89 34.70 37.32
C ALA A 1053 16.02 33.96 35.98
N ASN A 1054 15.70 34.57 34.83
CA ASN A 1054 15.84 33.93 33.51
C ASN A 1054 17.26 34.15 32.90
N PRO A 1055 18.10 33.10 32.77
CA PRO A 1055 19.42 33.23 32.17
C PRO A 1055 19.38 33.37 30.63
N ASN A 1056 18.25 33.07 29.99
CA ASN A 1056 18.11 33.04 28.53
C ASN A 1056 17.17 34.13 28.00
N ILE A 1057 16.91 35.18 28.79
CA ILE A 1057 16.03 36.27 28.38
C ILE A 1057 16.68 37.08 27.26
N THR A 1058 15.97 37.25 26.13
CA THR A 1058 16.46 38.07 25.02
C THR A 1058 16.22 39.56 25.31
N PRO A 1059 17.03 40.48 24.77
CA PRO A 1059 16.87 41.93 25.01
C PRO A 1059 15.47 42.46 24.68
N ILE A 1060 14.84 41.93 23.61
CA ILE A 1060 13.48 42.28 23.19
C ILE A 1060 12.44 41.86 24.25
N VAL A 1061 12.56 40.65 24.81
CA VAL A 1061 11.66 40.16 25.86
C VAL A 1061 11.87 40.94 27.15
N LYS A 1062 13.12 41.28 27.48
CA LYS A 1062 13.48 42.11 28.64
C LYS A 1062 12.87 43.52 28.55
N GLN A 1063 12.83 44.09 27.35
CA GLN A 1063 12.18 45.37 27.06
C GLN A 1063 10.66 45.32 27.27
N ALA A 1064 10.00 44.24 26.84
CA ALA A 1064 8.56 44.07 27.08
C ALA A 1064 8.21 44.03 28.58
N PHE A 1065 9.00 43.29 29.39
CA PHE A 1065 8.79 43.26 30.84
C PHE A 1065 9.13 44.61 31.51
N PHE A 1066 10.11 45.36 31.01
CA PHE A 1066 10.37 46.73 31.47
C PHE A 1066 9.13 47.63 31.30
N TYR A 1067 8.47 47.61 30.13
CA TYR A 1067 7.26 48.40 29.91
C TYR A 1067 6.12 47.99 30.85
N SER A 1068 5.95 46.68 31.11
CA SER A 1068 5.00 46.18 32.10
C SER A 1068 5.26 46.78 33.50
N LEU A 1069 6.53 46.82 33.95
CA LEU A 1069 6.90 47.43 35.23
C LEU A 1069 6.55 48.93 35.28
N VAL A 1070 6.81 49.68 34.21
CA VAL A 1070 6.50 51.13 34.15
C VAL A 1070 4.99 51.36 34.21
N GLN A 1071 4.20 50.62 33.43
CA GLN A 1071 2.74 50.78 33.37
C GLN A 1071 2.05 50.45 34.70
N LYS A 1072 2.57 49.47 35.46
CA LYS A 1072 1.97 49.02 36.72
C LYS A 1072 2.38 49.85 37.93
N TYR A 1073 3.31 50.81 37.80
CA TYR A 1073 3.80 51.60 38.93
C TYR A 1073 2.70 52.46 39.58
N GLU A 1074 1.82 53.06 38.78
CA GLU A 1074 0.69 53.84 39.32
C GLU A 1074 -0.27 52.96 40.11
N ALA A 1075 -0.62 51.80 39.57
CA ALA A 1075 -1.56 50.90 40.21
C ALA A 1075 -0.97 50.34 41.53
N PHE A 1076 0.34 50.11 41.57
CA PHE A 1076 1.08 49.77 42.78
C PHE A 1076 1.01 50.88 43.85
N LEU A 1077 1.24 52.15 43.49
CA LEU A 1077 1.12 53.26 44.43
C LEU A 1077 -0.30 53.41 44.98
N LYS A 1078 -1.32 53.23 44.13
CA LYS A 1078 -2.74 53.22 44.57
C LYS A 1078 -3.01 52.06 45.54
N LYS A 1079 -2.40 50.90 45.31
CA LYS A 1079 -2.52 49.74 46.21
C LYS A 1079 -1.90 50.05 47.57
N ILE A 1080 -0.70 50.63 47.61
CA ILE A 1080 -0.09 51.07 48.88
C ILE A 1080 -0.99 52.11 49.58
N TYR A 1081 -1.51 53.09 48.85
CA TYR A 1081 -2.38 54.13 49.43
C TYR A 1081 -3.62 53.52 50.08
N TYR A 1082 -4.28 52.59 49.37
CA TYR A 1082 -5.43 51.85 49.87
C TYR A 1082 -5.07 51.06 51.14
N LEU A 1083 -3.94 50.35 51.15
CA LEU A 1083 -3.52 49.57 52.32
C LEU A 1083 -3.23 50.43 53.56
N ILE A 1084 -2.84 51.70 53.39
CA ILE A 1084 -2.59 52.63 54.50
C ILE A 1084 -3.88 53.31 55.00
N HIS A 1085 -4.78 53.70 54.10
CA HIS A 1085 -5.92 54.56 54.43
C HIS A 1085 -7.30 53.86 54.39
N ASP A 1086 -7.36 52.61 53.90
CA ASP A 1086 -8.58 51.83 53.64
C ASP A 1086 -9.61 52.54 52.74
N GLU A 1087 -9.14 53.41 51.85
CA GLU A 1087 -9.95 54.15 50.87
C GLU A 1087 -9.24 54.25 49.50
N GLU A 1088 -10.01 54.39 48.43
CA GLU A 1088 -9.47 54.58 47.08
C GLU A 1088 -8.96 56.01 46.87
N LEU A 1089 -7.82 56.15 46.21
CA LEU A 1089 -7.30 57.46 45.84
C LEU A 1089 -8.20 58.11 44.77
N GLU A 1090 -8.89 59.19 45.12
CA GLU A 1090 -9.75 59.94 44.20
C GLU A 1090 -8.96 60.93 43.33
N GLY A 1091 -9.40 61.11 42.08
CA GLY A 1091 -8.90 62.16 41.19
C GLY A 1091 -9.68 63.47 41.31
N GLN A 1092 -9.14 64.53 40.70
CA GLN A 1092 -9.88 65.80 40.60
C GLN A 1092 -11.16 65.60 39.77
N ASP A 1093 -12.28 66.15 40.27
CA ASP A 1093 -13.60 66.16 39.61
C ASP A 1093 -14.22 64.77 39.35
N GLY A 1094 -14.03 63.81 40.27
CA GLY A 1094 -14.68 62.49 40.21
C GLY A 1094 -14.15 61.56 39.11
N LYS A 1095 -12.99 61.87 38.53
CA LYS A 1095 -12.25 61.00 37.59
C LYS A 1095 -11.28 60.08 38.34
N ASP A 1096 -10.89 58.98 37.70
CA ASP A 1096 -9.84 58.09 38.23
C ASP A 1096 -8.55 58.86 38.49
N ALA A 1097 -7.92 58.64 39.65
CA ALA A 1097 -6.65 59.26 39.98
C ALA A 1097 -5.57 58.92 38.93
N THR A 1098 -4.75 59.89 38.54
CA THR A 1098 -3.61 59.68 37.62
C THR A 1098 -2.33 59.37 38.39
N LEU A 1099 -1.22 59.01 37.71
CA LEU A 1099 0.09 58.89 38.38
C LEU A 1099 0.51 60.17 39.08
N ALA A 1100 0.19 61.35 38.53
CA ALA A 1100 0.49 62.60 39.21
C ALA A 1100 -0.21 62.64 40.58
N ASN A 1101 -1.50 62.31 40.62
CA ASN A 1101 -2.27 62.26 41.86
C ASN A 1101 -1.69 61.22 42.83
N ALA A 1102 -1.29 60.04 42.33
CA ALA A 1102 -0.64 59.02 43.14
C ALA A 1102 0.69 59.51 43.74
N ILE A 1103 1.56 60.15 42.95
CA ILE A 1103 2.82 60.73 43.44
C ILE A 1103 2.56 61.81 44.50
N HIS A 1104 1.55 62.66 44.29
CA HIS A 1104 1.16 63.70 45.23
C HIS A 1104 0.67 63.14 46.59
N ALA A 1105 0.03 61.97 46.57
CA ALA A 1105 -0.47 61.32 47.77
C ALA A 1105 0.65 60.84 48.72
N PHE A 1106 1.83 60.54 48.19
CA PHE A 1106 3.00 60.13 48.96
C PHE A 1106 3.94 61.32 49.21
N LYS A 1107 3.98 61.83 50.46
CA LYS A 1107 4.89 62.92 50.85
C LYS A 1107 6.35 62.64 50.50
N CYS A 1108 6.79 61.38 50.63
CA CYS A 1108 8.15 60.97 50.30
C CYS A 1108 8.49 61.14 48.81
N LEU A 1109 7.53 60.93 47.90
CA LEU A 1109 7.71 61.09 46.46
C LEU A 1109 7.52 62.55 46.03
N TRP A 1110 6.56 63.27 46.63
CA TRP A 1110 6.35 64.69 46.36
C TRP A 1110 7.55 65.55 46.75
N ASN A 1111 8.16 65.27 47.91
CA ASN A 1111 9.29 66.05 48.43
C ASN A 1111 10.59 65.84 47.66
N LEU A 1112 10.71 64.79 46.83
CA LEU A 1112 11.90 64.57 45.98
C LEU A 1112 12.16 65.76 45.05
N LYS A 1113 11.11 66.49 44.60
CA LYS A 1113 11.25 67.70 43.79
C LYS A 1113 12.03 68.82 44.48
N HIS A 1114 12.14 68.77 45.81
CA HIS A 1114 12.78 69.78 46.65
C HIS A 1114 14.00 69.26 47.42
N ALA A 1115 14.46 68.03 47.12
CA ALA A 1115 15.60 67.44 47.79
C ALA A 1115 16.91 68.20 47.49
N LYS A 1116 17.74 68.39 48.52
CA LYS A 1116 19.00 69.15 48.44
C LYS A 1116 20.24 68.25 48.59
N ASP A 1117 20.07 67.05 49.10
CA ASP A 1117 21.08 66.00 49.22
C ASP A 1117 21.25 65.24 47.89
N GLU A 1118 22.46 64.70 47.66
CA GLU A 1118 22.83 64.01 46.41
C GLU A 1118 21.93 62.80 46.13
N ASP A 1119 21.54 62.05 47.17
CA ASP A 1119 20.67 60.88 47.05
C ASP A 1119 19.23 61.28 46.66
N GLY A 1120 18.66 62.27 47.33
CA GLY A 1120 17.35 62.80 46.98
C GLY A 1120 17.29 63.39 45.57
N GLN A 1121 18.37 64.01 45.08
CA GLN A 1121 18.46 64.46 43.68
C GLN A 1121 18.52 63.28 42.69
N LYS A 1122 19.20 62.19 43.07
CA LYS A 1122 19.27 60.95 42.28
C LYS A 1122 17.89 60.30 42.13
N PHE A 1123 17.15 60.12 43.23
CA PHE A 1123 15.78 59.58 43.18
C PHE A 1123 14.78 60.55 42.53
N ALA A 1124 14.99 61.86 42.62
CA ALA A 1124 14.22 62.84 41.85
C ALA A 1124 14.41 62.66 40.33
N SER A 1125 15.65 62.39 39.88
CA SER A 1125 15.94 62.05 38.49
C SER A 1125 15.27 60.74 38.07
N TYR A 1126 15.29 59.72 38.93
CA TYR A 1126 14.62 58.44 38.67
C TYR A 1126 13.11 58.59 38.53
N LEU A 1127 12.47 59.35 39.43
CA LEU A 1127 11.05 59.64 39.36
C LEU A 1127 10.70 60.42 38.09
N GLN A 1128 11.53 61.36 37.66
CA GLN A 1128 11.31 62.10 36.41
C GLN A 1128 11.40 61.18 35.19
N LYS A 1129 12.43 60.32 35.10
CA LYS A 1129 12.56 59.32 34.03
C LYS A 1129 11.36 58.39 33.96
N LEU A 1130 10.86 57.92 35.10
CA LEU A 1130 9.69 57.05 35.15
C LEU A 1130 8.42 57.77 34.65
N ARG A 1131 8.27 59.07 34.95
CA ARG A 1131 7.16 59.89 34.42
C ARG A 1131 7.27 60.08 32.91
N ASP A 1132 8.48 60.32 32.41
CA ASP A 1132 8.73 60.49 30.97
C ASP A 1132 8.40 59.17 30.23
N TRP A 1133 8.92 58.03 30.71
CA TRP A 1133 8.63 56.70 30.14
C TRP A 1133 7.16 56.28 30.19
N ARG A 1134 6.39 56.79 31.15
CA ARG A 1134 4.95 56.56 31.21
C ARG A 1134 4.18 57.42 30.19
N ASN A 1135 4.59 58.67 30.01
CA ASN A 1135 3.85 59.64 29.20
C ASN A 1135 4.17 59.51 27.70
N ASP A 1136 5.32 58.96 27.35
CA ASP A 1136 5.64 58.60 25.96
C ASP A 1136 4.77 57.41 25.54
N GLU A 1137 3.67 57.68 24.82
CA GLU A 1137 2.88 56.65 24.13
C GLU A 1137 3.82 55.79 23.27
N ALA A 1138 3.71 54.47 23.42
CA ALA A 1138 4.70 53.46 23.06
C ALA A 1138 4.98 53.27 21.54
N HIS A 1139 5.42 54.32 20.85
CA HIS A 1139 5.75 54.26 19.42
C HIS A 1139 7.08 54.90 19.01
N ASN A 1140 7.90 55.41 19.93
CA ASN A 1140 9.23 55.91 19.58
C ASN A 1140 10.32 55.49 20.57
N ALA A 1141 11.04 54.40 20.27
CA ALA A 1141 12.47 54.31 20.60
C ALA A 1141 13.18 53.29 19.69
N PRO A 1142 14.15 53.72 18.87
CA PRO A 1142 15.02 52.84 18.07
C PRO A 1142 16.11 52.20 18.95
N ASN A 1143 16.45 50.93 18.67
CA ASN A 1143 17.66 50.21 19.09
C ASN A 1143 18.31 50.66 20.41
N SER A 1144 17.64 50.44 21.56
CA SER A 1144 18.31 50.56 22.86
C SER A 1144 19.21 49.35 23.10
N THR A 1145 20.44 49.59 23.53
CA THR A 1145 21.40 48.54 23.87
C THR A 1145 20.95 47.79 25.14
N GLU A 1146 21.39 46.53 25.30
CA GLU A 1146 21.02 45.71 26.47
C GLU A 1146 21.40 46.40 27.81
N ASP A 1147 22.51 47.13 27.82
CA ASP A 1147 22.98 47.91 28.97
C ASP A 1147 22.04 49.08 29.33
N GLU A 1148 21.45 49.75 28.34
CA GLU A 1148 20.49 50.83 28.54
C GLU A 1148 19.17 50.29 29.13
N ILE A 1149 18.70 49.13 28.66
CA ILE A 1149 17.51 48.47 29.20
C ILE A 1149 17.75 48.01 30.64
N ASN A 1150 18.93 47.44 30.93
CA ASN A 1150 19.31 47.04 32.28
C ASN A 1150 19.33 48.22 33.25
N LEU A 1151 19.87 49.36 32.82
CA LEU A 1151 19.88 50.58 33.62
C LEU A 1151 18.46 51.11 33.84
N ALA A 1152 17.59 51.07 32.82
CA ALA A 1152 16.21 51.52 32.93
C ALA A 1152 15.38 50.66 33.89
N ILE A 1153 15.53 49.33 33.83
CA ILE A 1153 14.92 48.39 34.78
C ILE A 1153 15.38 48.70 36.21
N LYS A 1154 16.67 48.99 36.40
CA LYS A 1154 17.24 49.35 37.70
C LYS A 1154 16.58 50.59 38.28
N VAL A 1155 16.36 51.62 37.46
CA VAL A 1155 15.68 52.87 37.84
C VAL A 1155 14.24 52.61 38.29
N VAL A 1156 13.48 51.83 37.53
CA VAL A 1156 12.08 51.53 37.87
C VAL A 1156 12.00 50.73 39.17
N MET A 1157 12.83 49.70 39.33
CA MET A 1157 12.86 48.90 40.55
C MET A 1157 13.29 49.69 41.78
N ALA A 1158 14.25 50.61 41.63
CA ALA A 1158 14.60 51.53 42.71
C ALA A 1158 13.41 52.39 43.15
N MET A 1159 12.54 52.83 42.23
CA MET A 1159 11.34 53.60 42.58
C MET A 1159 10.24 52.78 43.26
N TYR A 1160 10.10 51.50 42.93
CA TYR A 1160 9.22 50.56 43.65
C TYR A 1160 9.69 50.39 45.11
N LEU A 1161 10.98 50.09 45.29
CA LEU A 1161 11.58 49.89 46.61
C LEU A 1161 11.60 51.18 47.44
N TYR A 1162 11.83 52.34 46.82
CA TYR A 1162 11.79 53.63 47.51
C TYR A 1162 10.39 53.95 48.04
N ALA A 1163 9.35 53.75 47.23
CA ALA A 1163 7.97 53.93 47.68
C ALA A 1163 7.62 52.98 48.83
N THR A 1164 7.98 51.69 48.71
CA THR A 1164 7.81 50.71 49.79
C THR A 1164 8.52 51.16 51.06
N ALA A 1165 9.80 51.50 50.99
CA ALA A 1165 10.64 51.81 52.15
C ALA A 1165 10.06 52.91 53.04
N TYR A 1166 9.48 53.96 52.43
CA TYR A 1166 8.85 55.06 53.15
C TYR A 1166 7.43 54.77 53.63
N SER A 1167 6.79 53.73 53.09
CA SER A 1167 5.45 53.32 53.48
C SER A 1167 5.42 52.23 54.55
N ILE A 1168 6.54 51.57 54.85
CA ILE A 1168 6.57 50.47 55.85
C ILE A 1168 6.02 50.91 57.21
N THR A 1169 6.42 52.07 57.71
CA THR A 1169 5.97 52.56 59.02
C THR A 1169 4.47 52.93 59.03
N ASP A 1170 3.92 53.34 57.90
CA ASP A 1170 2.49 53.66 57.78
C ASP A 1170 1.64 52.40 57.50
N LEU A 1171 2.27 51.29 57.06
CA LEU A 1171 1.64 49.99 56.80
C LEU A 1171 1.64 49.06 58.01
N GLU A 1172 2.52 49.30 58.99
CA GLU A 1172 2.52 48.65 60.32
C GLU A 1172 1.54 49.33 61.28
#